data_AF-A0A849DHJ4-F1
#
_entry.id   AF-A0A849DHJ4-F1
#
_cell.length_a   1.000
_cell.length_b   1.000
_cell.length_c   1.000
_cell.angle_alpha   90.00
_cell.angle_beta   90.00
_cell.angle_gamma   90.00
#
_symmetry.space_group_name_H-M   'P 1'
#
loop_
_entity.id
_entity.type
_entity.pdbx_description
1 polymer ?
#
loop_
_entity_poly.entity_id
_entity_poly.type
_entity_poly.pdbx_seq_one_letter_code
_entity_poly.pdbx_strand_id
1 'polypeptide(L)'
;MAGGPLLSIDFGTSHTVSLVAWPDGRIRPLLFDGSPLLPSAVCAEPAGLGPAQGSAGVPSPLLVGRDAGHAARIDPARFESTPKRRIDDGMVLLGSEEYPVSVLITAVLSRVREEAVRVLACRPASVIMSHPATWGVSRRLTLMEAAAQAGLGEPVLVPEPVAAARYFAGLIGERFAPEHGVLVYDFGGGTFDASLVVRQPGGFDVRAVDGIDTLGGVDLDELIVEHARATLGSDHEEALRRLAAPATPENRRHHRSFWEDARMVKERLSRADTALLHVPLAGVDVPIARSVFEDLARPAIERTARTTAAVLRWSRLPKDHLVGIFLVGGSSRIPLVATVLERELGLAPTVLEQPEMVVSEGALRHGVGTPRPRTDQTPLPRPQRTPPRPPPQRPPPARALPQPALEQPRVMVQPVPAVPVSPPRPQQLEYRSANATRGSRRRWTVPVLAVLGVLSLAAVYLLLPGESNDPGASAQTQQSDRRSAPPESPRPSPSAAQPFYQRADRPAWLPAGWSLAVDGPASQLWRTMDEREGGRCAADGDVLHVTRPDAANLTGCTVRSPLDRIFYDVAVETQVTVTTGCGGMWARTGTRGYFLMICDGYARLSRLGETGADSTRLAEWSFGYRPQDATAGLLVVGNELRAYLSGEALGEPVHDEEIRYGKTTLGGDPGQAESIDVVFSGLRVFAPEP
;
A
#
# COMPACT_ATOMS: atom_id res chain seq x y z
N MET A 1 34.09 -14.61 2.61
CA MET A 1 32.71 -15.10 2.37
C MET A 1 32.61 -15.56 0.92
N ALA A 2 32.05 -16.74 0.65
CA ALA A 2 31.89 -17.24 -0.72
C ALA A 2 30.52 -16.83 -1.27
N GLY A 3 30.47 -15.66 -1.92
CA GLY A 3 29.28 -15.12 -2.56
C GLY A 3 29.67 -14.11 -3.62
N GLY A 4 28.84 -13.95 -4.66
CA GLY A 4 29.03 -12.90 -5.66
C GLY A 4 28.45 -11.55 -5.19
N PRO A 5 28.46 -10.52 -6.04
CA PRO A 5 27.94 -9.21 -5.67
C PRO A 5 26.42 -9.23 -5.43
N LEU A 6 25.97 -8.43 -4.47
CA LEU A 6 24.56 -8.27 -4.11
C LEU A 6 24.00 -6.99 -4.72
N LEU A 7 22.70 -7.00 -5.03
CA LEU A 7 21.93 -5.83 -5.42
C LEU A 7 20.75 -5.65 -4.45
N SER A 8 20.60 -4.46 -3.89
CA SER A 8 19.39 -4.02 -3.19
C SER A 8 18.62 -3.05 -4.07
N ILE A 9 17.29 -3.16 -4.07
CA ILE A 9 16.40 -2.26 -4.80
C ILE A 9 15.28 -1.84 -3.85
N ASP A 10 15.14 -0.54 -3.66
CA ASP A 10 13.94 0.06 -3.10
C ASP A 10 13.10 0.68 -4.21
N PHE A 11 12.02 -0.02 -4.58
CA PHE A 11 11.05 0.47 -5.56
C PHE A 11 10.06 1.38 -4.84
N GLY A 12 10.42 2.65 -4.66
CA GLY A 12 9.56 3.68 -4.07
C GLY A 12 8.59 4.30 -5.08
N THR A 13 7.52 4.95 -4.60
CA THR A 13 6.44 5.48 -5.45
C THR A 13 6.90 6.56 -6.43
N SER A 14 7.79 7.46 -6.01
CA SER A 14 8.30 8.56 -6.86
C SER A 14 9.73 8.33 -7.33
N HIS A 15 10.54 7.62 -6.54
CA HIS A 15 11.93 7.31 -6.85
C HIS A 15 12.25 5.86 -6.47
N THR A 16 13.02 5.21 -7.33
CA THR A 16 13.67 3.93 -7.09
C THR A 16 15.11 4.20 -6.68
N VAL A 17 15.53 3.58 -5.58
CA VAL A 17 16.90 3.65 -5.07
C VAL A 17 17.51 2.25 -5.16
N SER A 18 18.81 2.17 -5.42
CA SER A 18 19.48 0.86 -5.49
C SER A 18 20.94 0.97 -5.07
N LEU A 19 21.40 0.01 -4.27
CA LEU A 19 22.80 -0.11 -3.88
C LEU A 19 23.34 -1.50 -4.26
N VAL A 20 24.59 -1.52 -4.71
CA VAL A 20 25.35 -2.75 -4.95
C VAL A 20 26.41 -2.95 -3.86
N ALA A 21 26.59 -4.20 -3.44
CA ALA A 21 27.63 -4.61 -2.50
C ALA A 21 28.56 -5.65 -3.13
N TRP A 22 29.87 -5.44 -3.00
CA TRP A 22 30.88 -6.39 -3.44
C TRP A 22 31.30 -7.35 -2.31
N PRO A 23 31.83 -8.54 -2.63
CA PRO A 23 32.29 -9.52 -1.62
C PRO A 23 33.43 -9.02 -0.72
N ASP A 24 34.09 -7.92 -1.09
CA ASP A 24 35.12 -7.23 -0.29
C ASP A 24 34.55 -6.21 0.71
N GLY A 25 33.21 -6.10 0.82
CA GLY A 25 32.53 -5.21 1.75
C GLY A 25 32.32 -3.78 1.24
N ARG A 26 32.79 -3.43 0.04
CA ARG A 26 32.43 -2.14 -0.58
C ARG A 26 30.94 -2.12 -0.90
N ILE A 27 30.27 -1.02 -0.54
CA ILE A 27 28.89 -0.72 -0.90
C ILE A 27 28.88 0.59 -1.69
N ARG A 28 28.08 0.68 -2.77
CA ARG A 28 27.86 1.92 -3.52
C ARG A 28 26.41 2.04 -4.02
N PRO A 29 25.83 3.25 -4.04
CA PRO A 29 24.62 3.49 -4.81
C PRO A 29 24.88 3.32 -6.31
N LEU A 30 23.88 2.80 -7.02
CA LEU A 30 23.82 2.88 -8.47
C LEU A 30 23.45 4.32 -8.87
N LEU A 31 24.07 4.82 -9.93
CA LEU A 31 23.86 6.18 -10.42
C LEU A 31 23.16 6.17 -11.78
N PHE A 32 21.95 6.69 -11.79
CA PHE A 32 21.10 6.88 -12.95
C PHE A 32 21.29 8.32 -13.43
N ASP A 33 21.97 8.49 -14.56
CA ASP A 33 22.19 9.79 -15.19
C ASP A 33 22.84 10.82 -14.22
N GLY A 34 23.79 10.32 -13.41
CA GLY A 34 24.50 11.05 -12.36
C GLY A 34 23.75 11.19 -11.02
N SER A 35 22.57 10.60 -10.86
CA SER A 35 21.72 10.66 -9.66
C SER A 35 21.61 9.31 -8.95
N PRO A 36 21.70 9.23 -7.61
CA PRO A 36 21.37 7.99 -6.87
C PRO A 36 19.87 7.68 -6.84
N LEU A 37 19.03 8.65 -7.25
CA LEU A 37 17.58 8.51 -7.37
C LEU A 37 17.20 8.34 -8.84
N LEU A 38 16.64 7.19 -9.21
CA LEU A 38 15.94 6.97 -10.47
C LEU A 38 14.48 7.38 -10.29
N PRO A 39 13.89 8.30 -11.07
CA PRO A 39 12.45 8.54 -11.00
C PRO A 39 11.68 7.24 -11.34
N SER A 40 10.75 6.83 -10.48
CA SER A 40 9.91 5.63 -10.69
C SER A 40 8.80 5.90 -11.71
N ALA A 41 9.16 6.40 -12.88
CA ALA A 41 8.23 6.91 -13.87
C ALA A 41 8.51 6.32 -15.26
N VAL A 42 7.46 6.14 -16.05
CA VAL A 42 7.50 5.51 -17.37
C VAL A 42 6.76 6.34 -18.41
N CYS A 43 7.22 6.30 -19.66
CA CYS A 43 6.52 6.92 -20.78
C CYS A 43 6.60 5.99 -21.99
N ALA A 44 5.49 5.71 -22.65
CA ALA A 44 5.55 4.98 -23.92
C ALA A 44 6.27 5.82 -24.99
N GLU A 45 7.14 5.19 -25.79
CA GLU A 45 7.80 5.81 -26.94
C GLU A 45 6.80 6.07 -28.08
N PRO A 46 6.84 7.22 -28.77
CA PRO A 46 5.93 7.49 -29.88
C PRO A 46 5.99 6.42 -30.97
N ALA A 47 4.83 5.93 -31.40
CA ALA A 47 4.72 4.91 -32.43
C ALA A 47 5.49 5.32 -33.70
N GLY A 48 6.48 4.51 -34.10
CA GLY A 48 7.32 4.74 -35.29
C GLY A 48 8.73 5.28 -35.04
N LEU A 49 9.14 5.55 -33.79
CA LEU A 49 10.55 5.90 -33.47
C LEU A 49 11.42 4.69 -33.10
N GLY A 50 10.83 3.59 -32.64
CA GLY A 50 11.52 2.31 -32.41
C GLY A 50 11.68 1.46 -33.68
N PRO A 51 12.54 0.42 -33.67
CA PRO A 51 12.67 -0.52 -34.78
C PRO A 51 11.32 -1.20 -35.06
N ALA A 52 10.92 -1.21 -36.33
CA ALA A 52 9.55 -1.47 -36.79
C ALA A 52 8.83 -2.66 -36.12
N GLN A 53 8.04 -2.36 -35.09
CA GLN A 53 7.05 -3.27 -34.49
C GLN A 53 5.64 -2.72 -34.71
N GLY A 54 5.25 -2.63 -35.99
CA GLY A 54 3.88 -2.39 -36.43
C GLY A 54 3.01 -3.65 -36.45
N SER A 55 3.34 -4.67 -35.63
CA SER A 55 2.54 -5.87 -35.47
C SER A 55 1.39 -5.60 -34.50
N ALA A 56 0.16 -5.73 -34.98
CA ALA A 56 -1.04 -5.52 -34.17
C ALA A 56 -1.01 -6.33 -32.88
N GLY A 57 -1.08 -5.65 -31.73
CA GLY A 57 -1.16 -6.26 -30.39
C GLY A 57 0.10 -6.20 -29.53
N VAL A 58 1.24 -5.69 -30.03
CA VAL A 58 2.43 -5.42 -29.19
C VAL A 58 2.48 -3.92 -28.87
N PRO A 59 2.45 -3.51 -27.58
CA PRO A 59 2.50 -2.10 -27.21
C PRO A 59 3.91 -1.51 -27.39
N SER A 60 3.99 -0.19 -27.56
CA SER A 60 5.24 0.56 -27.71
C SER A 60 6.23 0.32 -26.55
N PRO A 61 7.56 0.39 -26.77
CA PRO A 61 8.53 0.31 -25.69
C PRO A 61 8.40 1.49 -24.71
N LEU A 62 8.82 1.27 -23.46
CA LEU A 62 8.72 2.24 -22.37
C LEU A 62 10.07 2.90 -22.09
N LEU A 63 10.12 4.23 -22.21
CA LEU A 63 11.14 5.07 -21.59
C LEU A 63 10.96 5.06 -20.08
N VAL A 64 12.05 5.26 -19.33
CA VAL A 64 12.09 5.19 -17.87
C VAL A 64 12.80 6.40 -17.28
N GLY A 65 12.41 6.82 -16.07
CA GLY A 65 13.17 7.79 -15.28
C GLY A 65 13.14 9.20 -15.87
N ARG A 66 14.32 9.80 -16.06
CA ARG A 66 14.44 11.16 -16.62
C ARG A 66 13.99 11.24 -18.08
N ASP A 67 14.25 10.19 -18.87
CA ASP A 67 13.84 10.17 -20.28
C ASP A 67 12.32 10.05 -20.42
N ALA A 68 11.66 9.27 -19.55
CA ALA A 68 10.21 9.31 -19.41
C ALA A 68 9.70 10.70 -19.02
N GLY A 69 10.38 11.34 -18.06
CA GLY A 69 10.12 12.71 -17.64
C GLY A 69 10.19 13.73 -18.79
N HIS A 70 11.21 13.62 -19.65
CA HIS A 70 11.42 14.47 -20.82
C HIS A 70 10.40 14.21 -21.95
N ALA A 71 10.20 12.94 -22.35
CA ALA A 71 9.28 12.59 -23.44
C ALA A 71 7.84 13.04 -23.15
N ALA A 72 7.42 12.91 -21.90
CA ALA A 72 6.12 13.35 -21.43
C ALA A 72 5.93 14.89 -21.37
N ARG A 73 6.98 15.69 -21.61
CA ARG A 73 6.83 17.13 -21.92
C ARG A 73 6.33 17.36 -23.34
N ILE A 74 6.41 16.37 -24.23
CA ILE A 74 5.89 16.42 -25.59
C ILE A 74 4.44 15.91 -25.58
N ASP A 75 4.23 14.71 -25.06
CA ASP A 75 2.92 14.07 -24.91
C ASP A 75 2.68 13.51 -23.49
N PRO A 76 2.06 14.31 -22.59
CA PRO A 76 1.72 13.88 -21.24
C PRO A 76 0.75 12.69 -21.15
N ALA A 77 -0.02 12.38 -22.21
CA ALA A 77 -1.02 11.32 -22.16
C ALA A 77 -0.40 9.91 -22.11
N ARG A 78 0.88 9.79 -22.45
CA ARG A 78 1.60 8.51 -22.58
C ARG A 78 2.50 8.19 -21.39
N PHE A 79 2.28 8.86 -20.27
CA PHE A 79 3.16 8.89 -19.12
C PHE A 79 2.46 8.50 -17.81
N GLU A 80 3.13 7.70 -16.99
CA GLU A 80 2.74 7.38 -15.62
C GLU A 80 3.91 7.69 -14.68
N SER A 81 3.68 8.59 -13.72
CA SER A 81 4.68 9.05 -12.74
C SER A 81 4.91 8.10 -11.57
N THR A 82 3.95 7.21 -11.32
CA THR A 82 3.80 6.48 -10.07
C THR A 82 3.24 5.05 -10.24
N PRO A 83 3.86 4.15 -11.05
CA PRO A 83 3.36 2.78 -11.23
C PRO A 83 3.18 1.98 -9.92
N LYS A 84 3.89 2.31 -8.83
CA LYS A 84 3.67 1.69 -7.50
C LYS A 84 2.27 1.98 -6.94
N ARG A 85 1.68 3.17 -7.20
CA ARG A 85 0.30 3.51 -6.81
C ARG A 85 -0.74 2.79 -7.67
N ARG A 86 -0.37 2.36 -8.89
CA ARG A 86 -1.21 1.62 -9.85
C ARG A 86 -1.24 0.12 -9.63
N ILE A 87 -0.56 -0.42 -8.61
CA ILE A 87 -0.26 -1.87 -8.53
C ILE A 87 -1.49 -2.78 -8.51
N ASP A 88 -2.66 -2.26 -8.10
CA ASP A 88 -3.93 -2.99 -8.08
C ASP A 88 -4.82 -2.70 -9.30
N ASP A 89 -4.49 -1.71 -10.16
CA ASP A 89 -5.31 -1.28 -11.31
C ASP A 89 -5.33 -2.33 -12.45
N GLY A 90 -4.41 -3.29 -12.45
CA GLY A 90 -4.24 -4.33 -13.47
C GLY A 90 -3.66 -3.82 -14.78
N MET A 91 -4.34 -2.88 -15.44
CA MET A 91 -3.96 -2.24 -16.70
C MET A 91 -3.91 -0.71 -16.57
N VAL A 92 -3.01 -0.07 -17.31
CA VAL A 92 -2.90 1.39 -17.42
C VAL A 92 -2.86 1.79 -18.89
N LEU A 93 -3.73 2.74 -19.28
CA LEU A 93 -3.77 3.32 -20.61
C LEU A 93 -2.71 4.42 -20.74
N LEU A 94 -1.74 4.25 -21.64
CA LEU A 94 -0.75 5.26 -22.00
C LEU A 94 -0.99 5.72 -23.45
N GLY A 95 -1.68 6.86 -23.59
CA GLY A 95 -2.16 7.38 -24.86
C GLY A 95 -3.34 6.58 -25.40
N SER A 96 -3.04 5.62 -26.29
CA SER A 96 -4.02 4.74 -26.94
C SER A 96 -3.67 3.26 -26.81
N GLU A 97 -2.74 2.92 -25.91
CA GLU A 97 -2.22 1.57 -25.70
C GLU A 97 -2.37 1.20 -24.23
N GLU A 98 -2.87 -0.01 -23.95
CA GLU A 98 -2.97 -0.54 -22.60
C GLU A 98 -1.72 -1.34 -22.23
N TYR A 99 -1.24 -1.12 -21.01
CA TYR A 99 -0.07 -1.79 -20.46
C TYR A 99 -0.44 -2.48 -19.15
N PRO A 100 -0.10 -3.77 -18.95
CA PRO A 100 -0.18 -4.38 -17.63
C PRO A 100 0.70 -3.63 -16.65
N VAL A 101 0.23 -3.41 -15.42
CA VAL A 101 0.99 -2.65 -14.41
C VAL A 101 2.32 -3.35 -14.09
N SER A 102 2.34 -4.69 -14.11
CA SER A 102 3.57 -5.47 -13.98
C SER A 102 4.61 -5.09 -15.03
N VAL A 103 4.22 -4.81 -16.28
CA VAL A 103 5.13 -4.35 -17.36
C VAL A 103 5.69 -2.96 -17.07
N LEU A 104 4.89 -2.05 -16.50
CA LEU A 104 5.39 -0.73 -16.09
C LEU A 104 6.46 -0.84 -14.99
N ILE A 105 6.25 -1.72 -14.01
CA ILE A 105 7.22 -2.00 -12.94
C ILE A 105 8.46 -2.71 -13.53
N THR A 106 8.27 -3.68 -14.42
CA THR A 106 9.35 -4.39 -15.14
C THR A 106 10.27 -3.43 -15.88
N ALA A 107 9.74 -2.37 -16.52
CA ALA A 107 10.56 -1.37 -17.21
C ALA A 107 11.50 -0.63 -16.22
N VAL A 108 10.99 -0.18 -15.08
CA VAL A 108 11.80 0.47 -14.03
C VAL A 108 12.87 -0.47 -13.50
N LEU A 109 12.51 -1.72 -13.18
CA LEU A 109 13.43 -2.73 -12.68
C LEU A 109 14.48 -3.17 -13.73
N SER A 110 14.13 -3.13 -15.02
CA SER A 110 15.07 -3.42 -16.12
C SER A 110 16.16 -2.36 -16.21
N ARG A 111 15.82 -1.07 -16.09
CA ARG A 111 16.79 0.04 -16.04
C ARG A 111 17.72 -0.08 -14.82
N VAL A 112 17.22 -0.54 -13.67
CA VAL A 112 18.03 -0.87 -12.48
C VAL A 112 19.00 -2.03 -12.75
N ARG A 113 18.51 -3.12 -13.33
CA ARG A 113 19.35 -4.27 -13.69
C ARG A 113 20.46 -3.89 -14.66
N GLU A 114 20.15 -3.11 -15.69
CA GLU A 114 21.14 -2.64 -16.68
C GLU A 114 22.25 -1.80 -16.04
N GLU A 115 21.87 -0.91 -15.14
CA GLU A 115 22.81 -0.11 -14.34
C GLU A 115 23.67 -1.01 -13.45
N ALA A 116 23.06 -1.97 -12.75
CA ALA A 116 23.75 -2.94 -11.91
C ALA A 116 24.77 -3.77 -12.72
N VAL A 117 24.36 -4.32 -13.86
CA VAL A 117 25.25 -5.12 -14.73
C VAL A 117 26.40 -4.28 -15.29
N ARG A 118 26.14 -3.01 -15.65
CA ARG A 118 27.19 -2.08 -16.11
C ARG A 118 28.22 -1.77 -15.01
N VAL A 119 27.76 -1.52 -13.78
CA VAL A 119 28.63 -1.18 -12.64
C VAL A 119 29.39 -2.41 -12.09
N LEU A 120 28.75 -3.59 -12.10
CA LEU A 120 29.33 -4.83 -11.60
C LEU A 120 30.17 -5.59 -12.64
N ALA A 121 30.03 -5.26 -13.93
CA ALA A 121 30.53 -6.04 -15.08
C ALA A 121 30.08 -7.52 -15.12
N CYS A 122 29.06 -7.87 -14.33
CA CYS A 122 28.45 -9.20 -14.25
C CYS A 122 27.02 -9.08 -13.70
N ARG A 123 26.24 -10.17 -13.70
CA ARG A 123 24.93 -10.18 -13.03
C ARG A 123 25.10 -10.23 -11.51
N PRO A 124 24.25 -9.54 -10.73
CA PRO A 124 24.23 -9.73 -9.28
C PRO A 124 23.93 -11.21 -8.96
N ALA A 125 24.63 -11.76 -7.97
CA ALA A 125 24.44 -13.14 -7.53
C ALA A 125 23.17 -13.32 -6.69
N SER A 126 22.66 -12.23 -6.10
CA SER A 126 21.39 -12.21 -5.38
C SER A 126 20.82 -10.80 -5.38
N VAL A 127 19.49 -10.71 -5.42
CA VAL A 127 18.73 -9.45 -5.39
C VAL A 127 17.89 -9.43 -4.13
N ILE A 128 17.87 -8.29 -3.44
CA ILE A 128 17.03 -8.02 -2.27
C ILE A 128 16.13 -6.85 -2.65
N MET A 129 14.82 -6.97 -2.42
CA MET A 129 13.86 -5.90 -2.73
C MET A 129 13.03 -5.53 -1.51
N SER A 130 12.86 -4.23 -1.27
CA SER A 130 11.97 -3.76 -0.23
C SER A 130 10.51 -3.68 -0.70
N HIS A 131 9.57 -3.79 0.24
CA HIS A 131 8.15 -3.53 0.02
C HIS A 131 7.49 -2.93 1.28
N PRO A 132 6.38 -2.18 1.17
CA PRO A 132 5.66 -1.66 2.34
C PRO A 132 5.19 -2.81 3.23
N ALA A 133 5.28 -2.65 4.55
CA ALA A 133 4.90 -3.71 5.50
C ALA A 133 3.40 -4.06 5.43
N THR A 134 2.57 -3.11 5.00
CA THR A 134 1.12 -3.24 4.78
C THR A 134 0.75 -4.03 3.52
N TRP A 135 1.69 -4.28 2.60
CA TRP A 135 1.39 -4.98 1.34
C TRP A 135 1.07 -6.46 1.56
N GLY A 136 -0.15 -6.86 1.16
CA GLY A 136 -0.57 -8.26 1.09
C GLY A 136 0.15 -9.07 0.01
N VAL A 137 -0.21 -10.36 -0.09
CA VAL A 137 0.47 -11.32 -0.99
C VAL A 137 0.42 -10.89 -2.47
N SER A 138 -0.74 -10.43 -2.96
CA SER A 138 -0.94 -10.07 -4.37
C SER A 138 0.10 -9.05 -4.86
N ARG A 139 0.15 -7.86 -4.24
CA ARG A 139 1.11 -6.79 -4.56
C ARG A 139 2.58 -7.27 -4.53
N ARG A 140 2.92 -8.15 -3.58
CA ARG A 140 4.29 -8.72 -3.50
C ARG A 140 4.57 -9.73 -4.62
N LEU A 141 3.58 -10.53 -5.03
CA LEU A 141 3.71 -11.43 -6.19
C LEU A 141 3.87 -10.62 -7.48
N THR A 142 3.10 -9.54 -7.68
CA THR A 142 3.25 -8.63 -8.82
C THR A 142 4.66 -8.02 -8.89
N LEU A 143 5.22 -7.64 -7.74
CA LEU A 143 6.60 -7.14 -7.64
C LEU A 143 7.64 -8.21 -7.98
N MET A 144 7.46 -9.44 -7.48
CA MET A 144 8.34 -10.58 -7.80
C MET A 144 8.25 -10.99 -9.27
N GLU A 145 7.06 -10.97 -9.86
CA GLU A 145 6.84 -11.22 -11.28
C GLU A 145 7.56 -10.17 -12.13
N ALA A 146 7.39 -8.89 -11.80
CA ALA A 146 8.08 -7.81 -12.50
C ALA A 146 9.62 -7.91 -12.39
N ALA A 147 10.14 -8.34 -11.23
CA ALA A 147 11.57 -8.62 -11.06
C ALA A 147 12.05 -9.81 -11.91
N ALA A 148 11.26 -10.89 -11.98
CA ALA A 148 11.56 -12.04 -12.82
C ALA A 148 11.55 -11.67 -14.31
N GLN A 149 10.54 -10.93 -14.78
CA GLN A 149 10.42 -10.40 -16.14
C GLN A 149 11.59 -9.47 -16.50
N ALA A 150 12.01 -8.59 -15.57
CA ALA A 150 13.18 -7.74 -15.76
C ALA A 150 14.51 -8.54 -15.87
N GLY A 151 14.52 -9.81 -15.47
CA GLY A 151 15.70 -10.67 -15.44
C GLY A 151 16.56 -10.48 -14.19
N LEU A 152 15.96 -10.09 -13.07
CA LEU A 152 16.59 -10.02 -11.74
C LEU A 152 16.51 -11.36 -10.98
N GLY A 153 15.72 -12.33 -11.48
CA GLY A 153 15.52 -13.63 -10.84
C GLY A 153 14.44 -13.58 -9.75
N GLU A 154 14.58 -14.43 -8.73
CA GLU A 154 13.72 -14.44 -7.55
C GLU A 154 14.35 -13.55 -6.45
N PRO A 155 13.83 -12.34 -6.19
CA PRO A 155 14.39 -11.47 -5.16
C PRO A 155 14.00 -11.92 -3.75
N VAL A 156 14.90 -11.75 -2.79
CA VAL A 156 14.56 -11.84 -1.37
C VAL A 156 13.79 -10.58 -0.98
N LEU A 157 12.53 -10.73 -0.60
CA LEU A 157 11.71 -9.61 -0.13
C LEU A 157 12.02 -9.25 1.34
N VAL A 158 12.11 -7.95 1.63
CA VAL A 158 12.22 -7.42 2.99
C VAL A 158 11.19 -6.30 3.20
N PRO A 159 10.47 -6.24 4.34
CA PRO A 159 9.63 -5.08 4.61
C PRO A 159 10.48 -3.81 4.79
N GLU A 160 10.09 -2.71 4.13
CA GLU A 160 10.70 -1.38 4.19
C GLU A 160 11.09 -0.95 5.63
N PRO A 161 10.21 -0.99 6.65
CA PRO A 161 10.57 -0.59 8.01
C PRO A 161 11.56 -1.55 8.69
N VAL A 162 11.57 -2.83 8.30
CA VAL A 162 12.52 -3.83 8.82
C VAL A 162 13.90 -3.64 8.20
N ALA A 163 13.96 -3.21 6.94
CA ALA A 163 15.20 -2.75 6.31
C ALA A 163 15.72 -1.49 7.02
N ALA A 164 14.87 -0.49 7.23
CA ALA A 164 15.24 0.73 7.98
C ALA A 164 15.76 0.42 9.40
N ALA A 165 15.08 -0.46 10.15
CA ALA A 165 15.54 -0.90 11.48
C ALA A 165 16.93 -1.56 11.45
N ARG A 166 17.26 -2.32 10.41
CA ARG A 166 18.62 -2.90 10.21
C ARG A 166 19.68 -1.84 9.91
N TYR A 167 19.34 -0.80 9.16
CA TYR A 167 20.21 0.36 8.99
C TYR A 167 20.49 1.04 10.34
N PHE A 168 19.45 1.33 11.13
CA PHE A 168 19.61 1.97 12.44
C PHE A 168 20.38 1.13 13.45
N ALA A 169 20.17 -0.20 13.50
CA ALA A 169 20.98 -1.10 14.32
C ALA A 169 22.47 -1.01 13.99
N GLY A 170 22.81 -0.82 12.71
CA GLY A 170 24.18 -0.58 12.25
C GLY A 170 24.78 0.77 12.64
N LEU A 171 23.95 1.77 12.94
CA LEU A 171 24.37 3.13 13.32
C LEU A 171 24.43 3.32 14.84
N ILE A 172 23.47 2.77 15.58
CA ILE A 172 23.34 2.97 17.03
C ILE A 172 23.94 1.83 17.87
N GLY A 173 24.24 0.68 17.24
CA GLY A 173 24.96 -0.45 17.82
C GLY A 173 24.23 -1.07 19.01
N GLU A 174 24.97 -1.32 20.09
CA GLU A 174 24.46 -1.93 21.34
C GLU A 174 23.29 -1.17 21.98
N ARG A 175 23.05 0.10 21.61
CA ARG A 175 21.86 0.85 22.06
C ARG A 175 20.55 0.27 21.50
N PHE A 176 20.60 -0.47 20.40
CA PHE A 176 19.46 -1.28 19.94
C PHE A 176 19.59 -2.69 20.50
N ALA A 177 19.39 -2.84 21.81
CA ALA A 177 19.40 -4.14 22.47
C ALA A 177 18.17 -5.00 22.07
N PRO A 178 18.16 -6.33 22.30
CA PRO A 178 16.95 -7.13 22.20
C PRO A 178 15.80 -6.58 23.07
N GLU A 179 14.56 -6.86 22.68
CA GLU A 179 13.31 -6.33 23.26
C GLU A 179 13.16 -4.79 23.24
N HIS A 180 14.14 -4.05 22.71
CA HIS A 180 13.99 -2.63 22.42
C HIS A 180 13.41 -2.45 21.02
N GLY A 181 12.81 -1.28 20.76
CA GLY A 181 12.17 -0.96 19.48
C GLY A 181 12.58 0.39 18.91
N VAL A 182 12.45 0.52 17.60
CA VAL A 182 12.52 1.80 16.87
C VAL A 182 11.18 2.07 16.21
N LEU A 183 10.77 3.34 16.20
CA LEU A 183 9.56 3.79 15.50
C LEU A 183 9.99 4.38 14.15
N VAL A 184 9.75 3.64 13.07
CA VAL A 184 9.98 4.09 11.70
C VAL A 184 8.78 4.92 11.27
N TYR A 185 9.02 6.17 10.91
CA TYR A 185 8.06 7.09 10.33
C TYR A 185 8.47 7.28 8.87
N ASP A 186 7.76 6.64 7.93
CA ASP A 186 8.02 6.78 6.49
C ASP A 186 6.96 7.69 5.86
N PHE A 187 7.38 8.85 5.37
CA PHE A 187 6.51 9.76 4.64
C PHE A 187 7.05 9.93 3.23
N GLY A 188 6.60 9.02 2.37
CA GLY A 188 7.03 8.94 0.98
C GLY A 188 6.35 9.97 0.07
N GLY A 189 6.54 9.79 -1.23
CA GLY A 189 5.86 10.59 -2.24
C GLY A 189 4.37 10.25 -2.43
N GLY A 190 3.93 9.05 -2.02
CA GLY A 190 2.57 8.58 -2.29
C GLY A 190 1.87 7.78 -1.19
N THR A 191 2.52 7.50 -0.08
CA THR A 191 1.88 6.93 1.13
C THR A 191 2.56 7.50 2.37
N PHE A 192 1.91 7.30 3.51
CA PHE A 192 2.48 7.47 4.83
C PHE A 192 2.36 6.15 5.59
N ASP A 193 3.46 5.65 6.15
CA ASP A 193 3.52 4.38 6.86
C ASP A 193 4.28 4.56 8.18
N ALA A 194 3.67 4.13 9.29
CA ALA A 194 4.29 4.13 10.62
C ALA A 194 4.44 2.69 11.12
N SER A 195 5.63 2.31 11.56
CA SER A 195 5.93 0.95 12.02
C SER A 195 6.80 0.95 13.26
N LEU A 196 6.36 0.27 14.33
CA LEU A 196 7.26 -0.08 15.41
C LEU A 196 7.94 -1.42 15.10
N VAL A 197 9.27 -1.39 14.99
CA VAL A 197 10.11 -2.57 14.77
C VAL A 197 10.92 -2.86 16.02
N VAL A 198 10.72 -4.03 16.62
CA VAL A 198 11.42 -4.50 17.82
C VAL A 198 12.57 -5.43 17.40
N ARG A 199 13.74 -5.24 17.99
CA ARG A 199 14.87 -6.15 17.77
C ARG A 199 14.68 -7.42 18.59
N GLN A 200 14.81 -8.56 17.93
CA GLN A 200 14.82 -9.88 18.53
C GLN A 200 16.24 -10.45 18.53
N PRO A 201 16.57 -11.44 19.38
CA PRO A 201 17.88 -12.09 19.38
C PRO A 201 18.31 -12.63 18.01
N GLY A 202 17.36 -13.06 17.18
CA GLY A 202 17.59 -13.58 15.82
C GLY A 202 17.27 -12.62 14.66
N GLY A 203 16.81 -11.39 14.92
CA GLY A 203 16.32 -10.52 13.85
C GLY A 203 15.50 -9.30 14.30
N PHE A 204 14.44 -9.01 13.58
CA PHE A 204 13.60 -7.82 13.74
C PHE A 204 12.14 -8.16 13.44
N ASP A 205 11.24 -7.83 14.37
CA ASP A 205 9.81 -8.04 14.26
C ASP A 205 9.07 -6.70 14.13
N VAL A 206 8.16 -6.60 13.16
CA VAL A 206 7.17 -5.50 13.15
C VAL A 206 6.12 -5.83 14.22
N ARG A 207 6.08 -5.07 15.32
CA ARG A 207 5.12 -5.30 16.42
C ARG A 207 3.82 -4.50 16.26
N ALA A 208 3.86 -3.41 15.52
CA ALA A 208 2.67 -2.66 15.11
C ALA A 208 2.97 -1.89 13.82
N VAL A 209 1.99 -1.82 12.93
CA VAL A 209 1.99 -1.01 11.71
C VAL A 209 0.62 -0.34 11.54
N ASP A 210 0.62 0.88 11.01
CA ASP A 210 -0.58 1.58 10.52
C ASP A 210 -0.13 2.63 9.50
N GLY A 211 -1.01 3.05 8.61
CA GLY A 211 -0.64 3.93 7.50
C GLY A 211 -1.81 4.71 6.92
N ILE A 212 -1.52 5.52 5.91
CA ILE A 212 -2.48 6.31 5.16
C ILE A 212 -2.09 6.24 3.67
N ASP A 213 -2.68 5.28 2.95
CA ASP A 213 -2.43 5.04 1.52
C ASP A 213 -2.71 6.28 0.64
N THR A 214 -3.61 7.16 1.09
CA THR A 214 -4.06 8.38 0.40
C THR A 214 -3.35 9.66 0.85
N LEU A 215 -2.22 9.56 1.54
CA LEU A 215 -1.45 10.73 1.98
C LEU A 215 0.06 10.52 1.81
N GLY A 216 0.63 11.22 0.84
CA GLY A 216 2.06 11.33 0.58
C GLY A 216 2.45 12.71 0.07
N GLY A 217 3.67 12.83 -0.43
CA GLY A 217 4.20 14.07 -0.99
C GLY A 217 3.38 14.67 -2.13
N VAL A 218 2.76 13.85 -3.00
CA VAL A 218 1.90 14.33 -4.11
C VAL A 218 0.67 15.06 -3.59
N ASP A 219 0.07 14.56 -2.51
CA ASP A 219 -1.14 15.14 -1.94
C ASP A 219 -0.81 16.46 -1.18
N LEU A 220 0.47 16.68 -0.84
CA LEU A 220 0.99 17.98 -0.39
C LEU A 220 1.35 18.93 -1.54
N ASP A 221 1.60 18.42 -2.75
CA ASP A 221 1.80 19.25 -3.95
C ASP A 221 0.48 19.89 -4.39
N GLU A 222 -0.65 19.20 -4.17
CA GLU A 222 -1.99 19.74 -4.42
C GLU A 222 -2.30 20.98 -3.56
N LEU A 223 -1.82 21.02 -2.31
CA LEU A 223 -1.99 22.19 -1.43
C LEU A 223 -1.30 23.45 -1.99
N ILE A 224 -0.15 23.27 -2.65
CA ILE A 224 0.59 24.34 -3.33
C ILE A 224 -0.19 24.82 -4.57
N VAL A 225 -0.72 23.89 -5.36
CA VAL A 225 -1.56 24.16 -6.54
C VAL A 225 -2.84 24.91 -6.15
N GLU A 226 -3.53 24.48 -5.10
CA GLU A 226 -4.80 25.07 -4.66
C GLU A 226 -4.60 26.45 -4.02
N HIS A 227 -3.53 26.64 -3.26
CA HIS A 227 -3.16 27.97 -2.76
C HIS A 227 -2.92 28.97 -3.90
N ALA A 228 -2.27 28.54 -4.98
CA ALA A 228 -2.03 29.39 -6.16
C ALA A 228 -3.32 29.73 -6.91
N ARG A 229 -4.26 28.77 -7.05
CA ARG A 229 -5.61 29.03 -7.59
C ARG A 229 -6.36 30.07 -6.76
N ALA A 230 -6.41 29.89 -5.45
CA ALA A 230 -7.06 30.83 -4.53
C ALA A 230 -6.44 32.24 -4.56
N THR A 231 -5.12 32.34 -4.78
CA THR A 231 -4.38 33.61 -4.80
C THR A 231 -4.61 34.41 -6.08
N LEU A 232 -4.81 33.77 -7.24
CA LEU A 232 -4.89 34.45 -8.53
C LEU A 232 -6.27 35.02 -8.89
N GLY A 233 -7.33 34.62 -8.17
CA GLY A 233 -8.66 35.21 -8.25
C GLY A 233 -9.37 35.06 -9.61
N SER A 234 -10.44 35.83 -9.79
CA SER A 234 -11.30 35.80 -10.98
C SER A 234 -10.58 36.19 -12.28
N ASP A 235 -9.60 37.08 -12.20
CA ASP A 235 -8.92 37.65 -13.38
C ASP A 235 -8.15 36.59 -14.18
N HIS A 236 -7.86 35.45 -13.57
CA HIS A 236 -7.17 34.31 -14.18
C HIS A 236 -8.04 33.04 -14.28
N GLU A 237 -9.34 33.14 -14.01
CA GLU A 237 -10.25 31.98 -13.89
C GLU A 237 -10.19 31.04 -15.11
N GLU A 238 -10.20 31.58 -16.32
CA GLU A 238 -10.11 30.77 -17.55
C GLU A 238 -8.77 30.03 -17.70
N ALA A 239 -7.66 30.64 -17.26
CA ALA A 239 -6.36 29.99 -17.25
C ALA A 239 -6.34 28.84 -16.21
N LEU A 240 -6.83 29.11 -15.00
CA LEU A 240 -6.95 28.11 -13.93
C LEU A 240 -7.87 26.94 -14.33
N ARG A 241 -9.01 27.22 -14.96
CA ARG A 241 -9.95 26.23 -15.49
C ARG A 241 -9.30 25.33 -16.54
N ARG A 242 -8.51 25.90 -17.46
CA ARG A 242 -7.74 25.14 -18.47
C ARG A 242 -6.61 24.31 -17.88
N LEU A 243 -6.01 24.73 -16.76
CA LEU A 243 -5.05 23.93 -16.00
C LEU A 243 -5.74 22.80 -15.21
N ALA A 244 -6.92 23.05 -14.63
CA ALA A 244 -7.67 22.04 -13.88
C ALA A 244 -8.24 20.93 -14.79
N ALA A 245 -8.77 21.29 -15.97
CA ALA A 245 -9.34 20.36 -16.94
C ALA A 245 -8.64 20.48 -18.32
N PRO A 246 -7.46 19.86 -18.52
CA PRO A 246 -6.62 20.07 -19.69
C PRO A 246 -7.12 19.31 -20.96
N ALA A 247 -8.04 19.93 -21.68
CA ALA A 247 -8.63 19.37 -22.91
C ALA A 247 -7.64 19.21 -24.09
N THR A 248 -6.76 20.18 -24.33
CA THR A 248 -5.81 20.17 -25.47
C THR A 248 -4.45 19.56 -25.07
N PRO A 249 -3.65 19.04 -26.03
CA PRO A 249 -2.28 18.59 -25.76
C PRO A 249 -1.40 19.69 -25.12
N GLU A 250 -1.61 20.95 -25.53
CA GLU A 250 -0.93 22.10 -24.94
C GLU A 250 -1.34 22.36 -23.49
N ASN A 251 -2.64 22.34 -23.19
CA ASN A 251 -3.13 22.46 -21.81
C ASN A 251 -2.59 21.30 -20.94
N ARG A 252 -2.48 20.07 -21.48
CA ARG A 252 -1.88 18.93 -20.75
C ARG A 252 -0.41 19.18 -20.41
N ARG A 253 0.38 19.77 -21.33
CA ARG A 253 1.77 20.16 -21.05
C ARG A 253 1.87 21.22 -19.96
N HIS A 254 1.02 22.24 -20.02
CA HIS A 254 0.99 23.30 -19.00
C HIS A 254 0.53 22.79 -17.63
N HIS A 255 -0.52 21.96 -17.57
CA HIS A 255 -0.92 21.25 -16.36
C HIS A 255 0.26 20.48 -15.76
N ARG A 256 0.95 19.68 -16.57
CA ARG A 256 2.10 18.89 -16.10
C ARG A 256 3.24 19.77 -15.57
N SER A 257 3.61 20.84 -16.29
CA SER A 257 4.63 21.79 -15.82
C SER A 257 4.23 22.42 -14.48
N PHE A 258 2.97 22.81 -14.32
CA PHE A 258 2.46 23.42 -13.10
C PHE A 258 2.58 22.48 -11.88
N TRP A 259 2.27 21.18 -12.04
CA TRP A 259 2.49 20.18 -10.98
C TRP A 259 3.97 19.84 -10.75
N GLU A 260 4.80 19.80 -11.80
CA GLU A 260 6.26 19.68 -11.66
C GLU A 260 6.84 20.85 -10.85
N ASP A 261 6.42 22.09 -11.15
CA ASP A 261 6.84 23.32 -10.49
C ASP A 261 6.32 23.40 -9.05
N ALA A 262 5.06 23.01 -8.79
CA ALA A 262 4.49 22.94 -7.44
C ALA A 262 5.30 22.01 -6.52
N ARG A 263 5.71 20.84 -7.03
CA ARG A 263 6.59 19.92 -6.31
C ARG A 263 7.96 20.51 -6.04
N MET A 264 8.59 21.14 -7.03
CA MET A 264 9.89 21.81 -6.84
C MET A 264 9.79 22.95 -5.83
N VAL A 265 8.66 23.66 -5.78
CA VAL A 265 8.37 24.69 -4.77
C VAL A 265 8.27 24.07 -3.39
N LYS A 266 7.46 23.02 -3.18
CA LYS A 266 7.37 22.28 -1.91
C LYS A 266 8.75 21.81 -1.42
N GLU A 267 9.52 21.15 -2.27
CA GLU A 267 10.87 20.65 -1.96
C GLU A 267 11.85 21.79 -1.64
N ARG A 268 11.71 22.94 -2.29
CA ARG A 268 12.51 24.15 -1.99
C ARG A 268 12.10 24.77 -0.65
N LEU A 269 10.82 24.78 -0.30
CA LEU A 269 10.34 25.32 0.97
C LEU A 269 10.89 24.56 2.19
N SER A 270 11.24 23.28 2.07
CA SER A 270 11.94 22.53 3.13
C SER A 270 13.33 23.10 3.47
N ARG A 271 13.90 24.01 2.66
CA ARG A 271 15.24 24.61 2.88
C ARG A 271 15.33 26.12 2.68
N ALA A 272 14.30 26.77 2.13
CA ALA A 272 14.19 28.21 1.97
C ALA A 272 12.84 28.70 2.52
N ASP A 273 12.78 29.91 3.06
CA ASP A 273 11.56 30.44 3.67
C ASP A 273 10.53 30.92 2.64
N THR A 274 10.96 31.10 1.38
CA THR A 274 10.11 31.47 0.24
C THR A 274 10.55 30.79 -1.06
N ALA A 275 9.59 30.58 -1.95
CA ALA A 275 9.79 30.10 -3.32
C ALA A 275 8.78 30.77 -4.27
N LEU A 276 9.07 30.77 -5.58
CA LEU A 276 8.17 31.25 -6.62
C LEU A 276 7.60 30.06 -7.38
N LEU A 277 6.28 30.02 -7.54
CA LEU A 277 5.57 29.07 -8.38
C LEU A 277 5.14 29.76 -9.68
N HIS A 278 5.65 29.30 -10.82
CA HIS A 278 5.15 29.76 -12.11
C HIS A 278 3.78 29.15 -12.40
N VAL A 279 2.80 29.99 -12.75
CA VAL A 279 1.47 29.53 -13.17
C VAL A 279 1.34 29.68 -14.68
N PRO A 280 1.50 28.60 -15.46
CA PRO A 280 1.41 28.66 -16.92
C PRO A 280 -0.01 29.00 -17.37
N LEU A 281 -0.17 29.43 -18.62
CA LEU A 281 -1.39 30.05 -19.19
C LEU A 281 -1.80 31.39 -18.55
N ALA A 282 -1.62 31.57 -17.24
CA ALA A 282 -1.78 32.86 -16.57
C ALA A 282 -0.53 33.76 -16.77
N GLY A 283 0.67 33.16 -16.85
CA GLY A 283 1.92 33.87 -17.15
C GLY A 283 2.45 34.69 -15.95
N VAL A 284 2.15 34.24 -14.74
CA VAL A 284 2.40 34.93 -13.48
C VAL A 284 3.15 34.02 -12.50
N ASP A 285 4.00 34.63 -11.67
CA ASP A 285 4.75 33.92 -10.63
C ASP A 285 4.12 34.23 -9.26
N VAL A 286 3.63 33.20 -8.57
CA VAL A 286 3.03 33.30 -7.24
C VAL A 286 4.11 33.08 -6.18
N PRO A 287 4.40 34.05 -5.29
CA PRO A 287 5.30 33.86 -4.17
C PRO A 287 4.62 33.07 -3.05
N ILE A 288 5.23 31.96 -2.64
CA ILE A 288 4.75 31.09 -1.57
C ILE A 288 5.79 31.09 -0.45
N ALA A 289 5.33 31.33 0.79
CA ALA A 289 6.16 31.27 1.99
C ALA A 289 6.03 29.91 2.69
N ARG A 290 7.09 29.47 3.39
CA ARG A 290 7.09 28.21 4.15
C ARG A 290 5.94 28.18 5.15
N SER A 291 5.73 29.26 5.90
CA SER A 291 4.66 29.34 6.91
C SER A 291 3.28 29.07 6.31
N VAL A 292 2.98 29.63 5.13
CA VAL A 292 1.70 29.42 4.43
C VAL A 292 1.55 27.96 4.02
N PHE A 293 2.60 27.35 3.44
CA PHE A 293 2.59 25.92 3.12
C PHE A 293 2.44 25.04 4.36
N GLU A 294 3.17 25.33 5.43
CA GLU A 294 3.13 24.55 6.67
C GLU A 294 1.76 24.66 7.35
N ASP A 295 1.10 25.82 7.34
CA ASP A 295 -0.26 25.95 7.88
C ASP A 295 -1.31 25.19 7.05
N LEU A 296 -1.16 25.14 5.71
CA LEU A 296 -1.99 24.31 4.83
C LEU A 296 -1.73 22.81 5.04
N ALA A 297 -0.47 22.40 5.22
CA ALA A 297 -0.06 21.00 5.39
C ALA A 297 -0.29 20.46 6.81
N ARG A 298 -0.48 21.35 7.81
CA ARG A 298 -0.62 21.02 9.23
C ARG A 298 -1.68 19.95 9.51
N PRO A 299 -2.92 20.00 9.00
CA PRO A 299 -3.93 18.98 9.31
C PRO A 299 -3.53 17.57 8.85
N ALA A 300 -2.81 17.48 7.72
CA ALA A 300 -2.29 16.23 7.18
C ALA A 300 -1.11 15.69 8.01
N ILE A 301 -0.15 16.56 8.35
CA ILE A 301 1.02 16.19 9.18
C ILE A 301 0.63 15.87 10.64
N GLU A 302 -0.40 16.51 11.18
CA GLU A 302 -0.95 16.11 12.48
C GLU A 302 -1.71 14.78 12.40
N ARG A 303 -2.30 14.43 11.25
CA ARG A 303 -2.92 13.11 11.04
C ARG A 303 -1.88 12.00 11.02
N THR A 304 -0.75 12.18 10.32
CA THR A 304 0.34 11.21 10.31
C THR A 304 0.92 11.01 11.72
N ALA A 305 1.18 12.10 12.46
CA ALA A 305 1.68 12.02 13.84
C ALA A 305 0.71 11.30 14.80
N ARG A 306 -0.61 11.55 14.70
CA ARG A 306 -1.62 10.81 15.48
C ARG A 306 -1.65 9.31 15.15
N THR A 307 -1.46 8.94 13.88
CA THR A 307 -1.32 7.54 13.45
C THR A 307 -0.04 6.93 14.03
N THR A 308 1.09 7.63 14.01
CA THR A 308 2.35 7.21 14.67
C THR A 308 2.16 6.98 16.17
N ALA A 309 1.45 7.89 16.86
CA ALA A 309 1.12 7.74 18.27
C ALA A 309 0.21 6.54 18.53
N ALA A 310 -0.71 6.22 17.61
CA ALA A 310 -1.54 5.02 17.70
C ALA A 310 -0.74 3.72 17.53
N VAL A 311 0.19 3.66 16.57
CA VAL A 311 1.13 2.55 16.38
C VAL A 311 1.95 2.31 17.64
N LEU A 312 2.53 3.36 18.23
CA LEU A 312 3.29 3.25 19.47
C LEU A 312 2.41 2.73 20.62
N ARG A 313 1.18 3.23 20.79
CA ARG A 313 0.25 2.73 21.82
C ARG A 313 -0.13 1.26 21.61
N TRP A 314 -0.46 0.83 20.39
CA TRP A 314 -0.89 -0.54 20.11
C TRP A 314 0.23 -1.57 20.20
N SER A 315 1.48 -1.16 19.97
CA SER A 315 2.65 -2.04 20.12
C SER A 315 2.83 -2.62 21.53
N ARG A 316 2.28 -1.94 22.55
CA ARG A 316 2.50 -2.20 23.99
C ARG A 316 3.98 -2.22 24.41
N LEU A 317 4.87 -1.59 23.63
CA LEU A 317 6.28 -1.45 24.00
C LEU A 317 6.42 -0.57 25.27
N PRO A 318 7.23 -0.99 26.26
CA PRO A 318 7.60 -0.11 27.38
C PRO A 318 8.25 1.19 26.88
N LYS A 319 7.97 2.32 27.55
CA LYS A 319 8.44 3.65 27.09
C LYS A 319 9.97 3.77 27.08
N ASP A 320 10.62 3.11 28.03
CA ASP A 320 12.07 2.99 28.20
C ASP A 320 12.74 2.04 27.20
N HIS A 321 11.96 1.16 26.55
CA HIS A 321 12.43 0.27 25.49
C HIS A 321 12.40 0.93 24.09
N LEU A 322 11.81 2.11 23.93
CA LEU A 322 11.82 2.85 22.66
C LEU A 322 13.16 3.58 22.49
N VAL A 323 13.99 3.12 21.56
CA VAL A 323 15.33 3.70 21.27
C VAL A 323 15.22 5.05 20.58
N GLY A 324 14.19 5.26 19.77
CA GLY A 324 13.96 6.52 19.07
C GLY A 324 12.92 6.43 17.94
N ILE A 325 12.59 7.60 17.41
CA ILE A 325 11.75 7.78 16.22
C ILE A 325 12.68 8.16 15.07
N PHE A 326 12.53 7.53 13.91
CA PHE A 326 13.41 7.75 12.76
C PHE A 326 12.61 8.13 11.53
N LEU A 327 13.02 9.23 10.90
CA LEU A 327 12.36 9.77 9.71
C LEU A 327 12.91 9.15 8.43
N VAL A 328 12.03 8.55 7.65
CA VAL A 328 12.27 7.93 6.33
C VAL A 328 11.34 8.59 5.31
N GLY A 329 11.70 8.52 4.03
CA GLY A 329 10.95 9.11 2.93
C GLY A 329 11.12 10.62 2.76
N GLY A 330 11.07 11.07 1.50
CA GLY A 330 11.45 12.43 1.13
C GLY A 330 10.55 13.54 1.68
N SER A 331 9.27 13.25 1.97
CA SER A 331 8.33 14.22 2.55
C SER A 331 8.63 14.48 4.04
N SER A 332 9.34 13.57 4.71
CA SER A 332 9.82 13.78 6.08
C SER A 332 10.89 14.87 6.21
N ARG A 333 11.39 15.43 5.09
CA ARG A 333 12.25 16.64 5.11
C ARG A 333 11.50 17.94 5.42
N ILE A 334 10.18 17.95 5.40
CA ILE A 334 9.39 19.15 5.72
C ILE A 334 9.60 19.47 7.22
N PRO A 335 10.13 20.65 7.59
CA PRO A 335 10.51 20.96 8.97
C PRO A 335 9.38 20.74 9.99
N LEU A 336 8.15 21.14 9.63
CA LEU A 336 6.94 20.91 10.43
C LEU A 336 6.73 19.45 10.87
N VAL A 337 7.15 18.45 10.09
CA VAL A 337 7.00 17.02 10.45
C VAL A 337 7.71 16.71 11.76
N ALA A 338 8.95 17.16 11.91
CA ALA A 338 9.72 16.93 13.13
C ALA A 338 9.09 17.63 14.34
N THR A 339 8.68 18.89 14.16
CA THR A 339 8.03 19.70 15.22
C THR A 339 6.70 19.11 15.69
N VAL A 340 5.87 18.60 14.77
CA VAL A 340 4.57 18.00 15.11
C VAL A 340 4.76 16.65 15.80
N LEU A 341 5.69 15.81 15.34
CA LEU A 341 6.02 14.54 15.98
C LEU A 341 6.58 14.73 17.40
N GLU A 342 7.50 15.66 17.60
CA GLU A 342 8.05 15.97 18.92
C GLU A 342 6.96 16.45 19.88
N ARG A 343 6.03 17.29 19.41
CA ARG A 343 4.88 17.77 20.19
C ARG A 343 3.89 16.64 20.55
N GLU A 344 3.59 15.74 19.61
CA GLU A 344 2.61 14.65 19.79
C GLU A 344 3.17 13.50 20.66
N LEU A 345 4.47 13.20 20.55
CA LEU A 345 5.10 12.03 21.16
C LEU A 345 6.00 12.36 22.36
N GLY A 346 6.37 13.63 22.56
CA GLY A 346 7.29 14.08 23.60
C GLY A 346 8.75 13.63 23.38
N LEU A 347 9.09 13.22 22.15
CA LEU A 347 10.40 12.70 21.77
C LEU A 347 10.82 13.30 20.42
N ALA A 348 11.97 13.95 20.37
CA ALA A 348 12.52 14.51 19.15
C ALA A 348 12.89 13.39 18.15
N PRO A 349 12.37 13.41 16.91
CA PRO A 349 12.71 12.41 15.91
C PRO A 349 14.11 12.62 15.32
N THR A 350 14.78 11.53 14.98
CA THR A 350 16.06 11.55 14.28
C THR A 350 15.83 11.83 12.80
N VAL A 351 16.22 13.02 12.37
CA VAL A 351 16.30 13.41 10.95
C VAL A 351 17.59 12.86 10.35
N LEU A 352 17.50 12.30 9.15
CA LEU A 352 18.63 11.72 8.44
C LEU A 352 19.03 12.62 7.27
N GLU A 353 20.31 12.62 6.90
CA GLU A 353 20.79 13.40 5.74
C GLU A 353 20.21 12.86 4.42
N GLN A 354 20.15 11.54 4.28
CA GLN A 354 19.72 10.83 3.07
C GLN A 354 18.67 9.75 3.40
N PRO A 355 17.46 10.14 3.84
CA PRO A 355 16.41 9.20 4.28
C PRO A 355 16.02 8.16 3.22
N GLU A 356 16.20 8.46 1.92
CA GLU A 356 15.80 7.59 0.82
C GLU A 356 16.75 6.40 0.60
N MET A 357 17.98 6.45 1.13
CA MET A 357 18.94 5.34 0.99
C MET A 357 18.86 4.35 2.15
N VAL A 358 18.20 4.73 3.25
CA VAL A 358 18.06 3.96 4.50
C VAL A 358 17.50 2.57 4.25
N VAL A 359 16.44 2.49 3.44
CA VAL A 359 15.75 1.24 3.11
C VAL A 359 16.67 0.31 2.30
N SER A 360 17.23 0.80 1.19
CA SER A 360 18.12 -0.03 0.36
C SER A 360 19.42 -0.45 1.07
N GLU A 361 20.06 0.44 1.84
CA GLU A 361 21.27 0.08 2.59
C GLU A 361 20.96 -0.90 3.74
N GLY A 362 19.84 -0.68 4.44
CA GLY A 362 19.30 -1.60 5.44
C GLY A 362 18.92 -2.98 4.88
N ALA A 363 18.47 -3.03 3.62
CA ALA A 363 18.18 -4.27 2.91
C ALA A 363 19.45 -5.08 2.62
N LEU A 364 20.57 -4.44 2.24
CA LEU A 364 21.86 -5.15 2.12
C LEU A 364 22.31 -5.78 3.46
N ARG A 365 21.99 -5.13 4.58
CA ARG A 365 22.24 -5.64 5.94
C ARG A 365 21.27 -6.76 6.36
N HIS A 366 20.29 -7.14 5.53
CA HIS A 366 19.44 -8.30 5.79
C HIS A 366 20.25 -9.61 5.81
N GLY A 367 21.28 -9.67 4.97
CA GLY A 367 21.99 -10.91 4.64
C GLY A 367 21.15 -11.77 3.70
N VAL A 368 21.74 -12.22 2.60
CA VAL A 368 21.13 -13.29 1.81
C VAL A 368 21.49 -14.59 2.50
N GLY A 369 20.48 -15.27 3.06
CA GLY A 369 20.67 -16.60 3.61
C GLY A 369 21.26 -17.51 2.54
N THR A 370 22.39 -18.16 2.82
CA THR A 370 22.93 -19.20 1.94
C THR A 370 21.80 -20.20 1.66
N PRO A 371 21.49 -20.54 0.40
CA PRO A 371 20.44 -21.49 0.08
C PRO A 371 20.65 -22.76 0.90
N ARG A 372 19.73 -23.03 1.82
CA ARG A 372 19.76 -24.26 2.60
C ARG A 372 19.69 -25.38 1.58
N PRO A 373 20.66 -26.32 1.52
CA PRO A 373 20.58 -27.42 0.57
C PRO A 373 19.23 -28.10 0.76
N ARG A 374 18.47 -28.30 -0.33
CA ARG A 374 17.22 -29.06 -0.28
C ARG A 374 17.53 -30.43 0.33
N THR A 375 17.16 -30.60 1.59
CA THR A 375 17.07 -31.93 2.19
C THR A 375 15.78 -32.54 1.70
N ASP A 376 15.76 -32.93 0.43
CA ASP A 376 14.77 -33.84 -0.12
C ASP A 376 15.02 -35.22 0.52
N GLN A 377 14.59 -35.38 1.77
CA GLN A 377 14.43 -36.67 2.41
C GLN A 377 13.07 -37.26 2.05
N THR A 378 12.86 -37.47 0.76
CA THR A 378 11.92 -38.49 0.30
C THR A 378 12.50 -39.85 0.71
N PRO A 379 11.84 -40.67 1.55
CA PRO A 379 12.35 -41.98 1.90
C PRO A 379 12.43 -42.86 0.65
N LEU A 380 13.65 -43.19 0.21
CA LEU A 380 13.86 -44.04 -0.95
C LEU A 380 13.20 -45.42 -0.72
N PRO A 381 12.43 -45.94 -1.70
CA PRO A 381 11.92 -47.31 -1.64
C PRO A 381 13.08 -48.31 -1.50
N ARG A 382 12.94 -49.30 -0.60
CA ARG A 382 13.98 -50.31 -0.37
C ARG A 382 14.26 -51.09 -1.67
N PRO A 383 15.52 -51.28 -2.10
CA PRO A 383 15.82 -52.03 -3.31
C PRO A 383 15.41 -53.51 -3.18
N GLN A 384 14.60 -53.99 -4.13
CA GLN A 384 14.40 -55.42 -4.32
C GLN A 384 15.69 -56.05 -4.88
N ARG A 385 16.10 -57.21 -4.36
CA ARG A 385 17.29 -57.92 -4.83
C ARG A 385 16.99 -58.70 -6.11
N THR A 386 17.68 -58.37 -7.20
CA THR A 386 17.82 -59.22 -8.40
C THR A 386 19.22 -59.88 -8.46
N PRO A 387 19.34 -61.06 -9.09
CA PRO A 387 20.57 -61.86 -9.05
C PRO A 387 21.70 -61.30 -9.94
N PRO A 388 22.97 -61.67 -9.67
CA PRO A 388 24.13 -61.04 -10.30
C PRO A 388 24.36 -61.49 -11.76
N ARG A 389 24.87 -60.57 -12.59
CA ARG A 389 25.26 -60.79 -13.99
C ARG A 389 26.80 -60.80 -14.15
N PRO A 390 27.40 -61.57 -15.08
CA PRO A 390 28.85 -61.73 -15.16
C PRO A 390 29.63 -60.46 -15.58
N PRO A 391 30.94 -60.36 -15.26
CA PRO A 391 31.74 -59.16 -15.52
C PRO A 391 32.20 -59.05 -17.00
N PRO A 392 32.14 -57.86 -17.62
CA PRO A 392 32.73 -57.61 -18.94
C PRO A 392 34.24 -57.37 -18.90
N GLN A 393 34.92 -57.66 -20.01
CA GLN A 393 36.39 -57.66 -20.17
C GLN A 393 36.97 -56.26 -20.48
N ARG A 394 38.28 -56.07 -20.23
CA ARG A 394 39.01 -54.81 -20.46
C ARG A 394 39.54 -54.67 -21.90
N PRO A 395 39.41 -53.52 -22.56
CA PRO A 395 40.16 -53.17 -23.77
C PRO A 395 41.59 -52.64 -23.48
N PRO A 396 42.51 -52.67 -24.47
CA PRO A 396 43.95 -52.38 -24.31
C PRO A 396 44.34 -50.88 -24.35
N PRO A 397 45.58 -50.52 -23.96
CA PRO A 397 46.01 -49.12 -23.85
C PRO A 397 46.36 -48.47 -25.20
N ALA A 398 46.01 -47.17 -25.34
CA ALA A 398 46.35 -46.34 -26.49
C ALA A 398 47.70 -45.62 -26.34
N ARG A 399 48.35 -45.34 -27.48
CA ARG A 399 49.76 -44.90 -27.60
C ARG A 399 49.86 -43.37 -27.74
N ALA A 400 50.92 -42.77 -27.20
CA ALA A 400 51.14 -41.33 -27.24
C ALA A 400 51.51 -40.78 -28.64
N LEU A 401 51.16 -39.52 -28.90
CA LEU A 401 51.58 -38.72 -30.07
C LEU A 401 52.07 -37.32 -29.61
N PRO A 402 52.92 -36.61 -30.39
CA PRO A 402 53.73 -35.50 -29.89
C PRO A 402 53.02 -34.12 -29.92
N GLN A 403 53.52 -33.20 -29.09
CA GLN A 403 53.11 -31.79 -29.06
C GLN A 403 53.67 -30.97 -30.24
N PRO A 404 52.88 -30.04 -30.81
CA PRO A 404 53.40 -28.85 -31.49
C PRO A 404 53.52 -27.68 -30.51
N ALA A 405 54.61 -26.93 -30.58
CA ALA A 405 54.76 -25.66 -29.85
C ALA A 405 53.96 -24.55 -30.56
N LEU A 406 53.27 -23.70 -29.77
CA LEU A 406 52.61 -22.51 -30.29
C LEU A 406 53.48 -21.27 -30.03
N GLU A 407 53.82 -20.58 -31.11
CA GLU A 407 54.64 -19.37 -31.08
C GLU A 407 53.90 -18.17 -30.47
N GLN A 408 54.65 -17.28 -29.82
CA GLN A 408 54.12 -16.03 -29.28
C GLN A 408 53.93 -14.98 -30.40
N PRO A 409 52.72 -14.43 -30.60
CA PRO A 409 52.57 -13.27 -31.48
C PRO A 409 53.16 -12.02 -30.81
N ARG A 410 54.31 -11.56 -31.32
CA ARG A 410 54.84 -10.22 -31.02
C ARG A 410 53.91 -9.15 -31.59
N VAL A 411 53.17 -8.45 -30.75
CA VAL A 411 52.46 -7.24 -31.16
C VAL A 411 53.48 -6.11 -31.34
N MET A 412 53.71 -5.70 -32.59
CA MET A 412 54.53 -4.53 -32.90
C MET A 412 53.76 -3.24 -32.57
N VAL A 413 54.37 -2.38 -31.76
CA VAL A 413 53.89 -1.01 -31.55
C VAL A 413 54.20 -0.19 -32.80
N GLN A 414 53.17 0.27 -33.52
CA GLN A 414 53.32 1.35 -34.49
C GLN A 414 53.03 2.70 -33.82
N PRO A 415 53.87 3.73 -34.01
CA PRO A 415 53.62 5.06 -33.47
C PRO A 415 52.53 5.78 -34.28
N VAL A 416 51.46 6.20 -33.60
CA VAL A 416 50.46 7.12 -34.16
C VAL A 416 51.08 8.54 -34.21
N PRO A 417 51.00 9.26 -35.34
CA PRO A 417 51.55 10.61 -35.44
C PRO A 417 50.79 11.60 -34.54
N ALA A 418 51.53 12.51 -33.91
CA ALA A 418 50.96 13.50 -33.01
C ALA A 418 50.08 14.51 -33.77
N VAL A 419 48.82 14.66 -33.33
CA VAL A 419 47.94 15.75 -33.76
C VAL A 419 48.34 17.03 -33.02
N PRO A 420 48.68 18.14 -33.70
CA PRO A 420 49.06 19.37 -33.04
C PRO A 420 47.84 20.04 -32.39
N VAL A 421 47.82 20.06 -31.05
CA VAL A 421 46.86 20.84 -30.27
C VAL A 421 47.13 22.33 -30.49
N SER A 422 46.27 22.98 -31.26
CA SER A 422 46.29 24.44 -31.40
C SER A 422 45.61 25.08 -30.17
N PRO A 423 46.19 26.14 -29.57
CA PRO A 423 45.54 26.82 -28.45
C PRO A 423 44.26 27.53 -28.91
N PRO A 424 43.23 27.62 -28.05
CA PRO A 424 42.00 28.32 -28.39
C PRO A 424 42.28 29.81 -28.60
N ARG A 425 41.85 30.35 -29.75
CA ARG A 425 41.83 31.80 -29.99
C ARG A 425 40.86 32.46 -29.00
N PRO A 426 41.21 33.61 -28.40
CA PRO A 426 40.27 34.36 -27.59
C PRO A 426 39.17 34.93 -28.49
N GLN A 427 37.94 34.43 -28.34
CA GLN A 427 36.78 35.14 -28.87
C GLN A 427 36.54 36.37 -28.00
N GLN A 428 36.72 37.55 -28.58
CA GLN A 428 36.35 38.81 -27.94
C GLN A 428 34.82 38.83 -27.75
N LEU A 429 34.39 38.85 -26.48
CA LEU A 429 33.03 39.26 -26.16
C LEU A 429 32.88 40.74 -26.48
N GLU A 430 32.23 41.06 -27.59
CA GLU A 430 31.82 42.44 -27.90
C GLU A 430 30.84 42.92 -26.84
N TYR A 431 31.35 43.68 -25.88
CA TYR A 431 30.55 44.32 -24.84
C TYR A 431 29.77 45.49 -25.45
N ARG A 432 28.58 45.21 -26.01
CA ARG A 432 27.65 46.26 -26.45
C ARG A 432 27.04 46.98 -25.25
N SER A 433 27.70 48.07 -24.85
CA SER A 433 27.17 49.06 -23.93
C SER A 433 25.96 49.76 -24.55
N ALA A 434 24.76 49.43 -24.07
CA ALA A 434 23.58 50.27 -24.27
C ALA A 434 23.61 51.41 -23.23
N ASN A 435 23.89 52.63 -23.69
CA ASN A 435 23.98 53.81 -22.82
C ASN A 435 22.62 54.17 -22.18
N ALA A 436 22.69 54.67 -20.95
CA ALA A 436 21.55 55.22 -20.23
C ALA A 436 20.99 56.49 -20.90
N THR A 437 19.67 56.64 -20.88
CA THR A 437 18.98 57.92 -21.09
C THR A 437 18.29 58.37 -19.81
N ARG A 438 18.30 59.68 -19.56
CA ARG A 438 17.82 60.33 -18.32
C ARG A 438 16.34 60.69 -18.40
N GLY A 439 15.68 60.74 -17.22
CA GLY A 439 14.40 61.41 -16.98
C GLY A 439 13.32 60.43 -16.51
N SER A 440 12.45 60.76 -15.54
CA SER A 440 12.22 62.02 -14.83
C SER A 440 11.73 61.77 -13.40
N ARG A 441 11.98 62.72 -12.48
CA ARG A 441 11.46 62.70 -11.10
C ARG A 441 10.00 63.17 -11.10
N ARG A 442 9.12 62.51 -10.34
CA ARG A 442 8.00 63.20 -9.69
C ARG A 442 7.64 62.59 -8.33
N ARG A 443 7.88 63.36 -7.26
CA ARG A 443 7.33 63.12 -5.92
C ARG A 443 5.85 63.49 -5.91
N TRP A 444 5.03 62.78 -5.15
CA TRP A 444 3.81 63.31 -4.54
C TRP A 444 3.75 62.86 -3.08
N THR A 445 3.36 63.78 -2.20
CA THR A 445 3.32 63.63 -0.74
C THR A 445 1.89 63.66 -0.22
N VAL A 446 1.64 62.99 0.91
CA VAL A 446 0.37 62.90 1.66
C VAL A 446 -0.03 64.27 2.25
N PRO A 447 -1.32 64.51 2.62
CA PRO A 447 -1.83 64.27 3.98
C PRO A 447 -3.24 63.61 4.01
N VAL A 448 -3.59 62.68 4.93
CA VAL A 448 -3.86 62.76 6.38
C VAL A 448 -5.13 63.56 6.77
N LEU A 449 -6.11 62.85 7.37
CA LEU A 449 -7.20 63.22 8.32
C LEU A 449 -8.36 62.20 8.13
N ALA A 450 -9.11 61.70 9.13
CA ALA A 450 -9.08 61.78 10.60
C ALA A 450 -9.77 60.53 11.22
N VAL A 451 -9.76 60.39 12.55
CA VAL A 451 -10.32 59.26 13.33
C VAL A 451 -11.57 59.71 14.13
N LEU A 452 -12.49 58.77 14.47
CA LEU A 452 -13.42 58.71 15.64
C LEU A 452 -14.94 58.62 15.36
N GLY A 453 -15.66 57.88 16.23
CA GLY A 453 -17.14 57.79 16.34
C GLY A 453 -17.71 56.40 15.98
N VAL A 454 -17.83 55.39 16.86
CA VAL A 454 -18.63 55.22 18.11
C VAL A 454 -20.15 55.05 17.91
N LEU A 455 -20.58 53.78 18.07
CA LEU A 455 -21.83 53.24 18.66
C LEU A 455 -23.11 54.11 18.79
N SER A 456 -24.20 53.67 18.14
CA SER A 456 -25.61 53.67 18.64
C SER A 456 -26.49 52.91 17.62
N LEU A 457 -27.05 51.70 17.84
CA LEU A 457 -28.05 51.21 18.82
C LEU A 457 -29.50 51.67 18.52
N ALA A 458 -30.27 50.73 17.92
CA ALA A 458 -31.73 50.52 17.85
C ALA A 458 -32.73 51.70 17.66
N ALA A 459 -33.76 51.49 16.81
CA ALA A 459 -35.13 51.10 17.25
C ALA A 459 -36.22 51.27 16.15
N VAL A 460 -37.22 50.36 16.15
CA VAL A 460 -38.69 50.65 15.94
C VAL A 460 -39.12 51.14 14.52
N TYR A 461 -40.14 50.59 13.81
CA TYR A 461 -41.29 49.74 14.19
C TYR A 461 -41.89 48.95 12.98
N LEU A 462 -42.42 47.74 13.26
CA LEU A 462 -43.67 47.07 12.79
C LEU A 462 -44.29 47.32 11.38
N LEU A 463 -44.87 46.32 10.71
CA LEU A 463 -46.15 45.64 11.09
C LEU A 463 -46.24 44.13 10.78
N LEU A 464 -47.11 43.45 11.53
CA LEU A 464 -47.45 41.99 11.61
C LEU A 464 -48.78 41.70 10.83
N PRO A 465 -49.58 40.59 11.03
CA PRO A 465 -49.49 39.38 11.88
C PRO A 465 -50.00 38.02 11.29
N GLY A 466 -49.98 36.96 12.13
CA GLY A 466 -50.77 35.72 11.98
C GLY A 466 -50.03 34.43 12.44
N GLU A 467 -49.76 34.23 13.74
CA GLU A 467 -50.55 33.44 14.72
C GLU A 467 -50.76 31.94 14.36
N SER A 468 -50.17 30.97 15.09
CA SER A 468 -50.52 30.39 16.43
C SER A 468 -51.43 29.14 16.30
N ASN A 469 -51.46 28.12 17.17
CA ASN A 469 -50.87 27.88 18.50
C ASN A 469 -50.67 26.37 18.79
N ASP A 470 -49.83 26.06 19.78
CA ASP A 470 -49.64 24.78 20.50
C ASP A 470 -50.75 24.61 21.60
N PRO A 471 -50.73 23.71 22.62
CA PRO A 471 -49.99 22.45 22.88
C PRO A 471 -50.89 21.31 23.47
N GLY A 472 -50.33 20.21 24.00
CA GLY A 472 -50.97 19.49 25.11
C GLY A 472 -50.68 17.99 25.34
N ALA A 473 -49.90 17.68 26.38
CA ALA A 473 -49.52 16.35 26.85
C ALA A 473 -50.64 15.39 27.32
N SER A 474 -50.38 14.08 27.36
CA SER A 474 -50.47 13.23 28.58
C SER A 474 -50.16 11.75 28.31
N ALA A 475 -49.80 11.02 29.37
CA ALA A 475 -49.55 9.58 29.35
C ALA A 475 -50.53 8.84 30.27
N GLN A 476 -50.94 7.60 29.94
CA GLN A 476 -51.26 6.58 30.95
C GLN A 476 -51.43 5.14 30.39
N THR A 477 -51.17 4.20 31.29
CA THR A 477 -51.20 2.72 31.15
C THR A 477 -52.63 2.15 31.17
N GLN A 478 -52.88 1.00 30.54
CA GLN A 478 -53.85 0.01 31.07
C GLN A 478 -53.65 -1.43 30.53
N GLN A 479 -54.31 -2.38 31.19
CA GLN A 479 -54.04 -3.84 31.18
C GLN A 479 -55.36 -4.64 31.26
N SER A 480 -55.33 -5.93 30.86
CA SER A 480 -56.42 -6.95 30.93
C SER A 480 -57.49 -6.89 29.81
N ASP A 481 -58.24 -7.95 29.47
CA ASP A 481 -58.38 -9.29 30.09
C ASP A 481 -58.79 -10.43 29.10
N ARG A 482 -58.91 -11.67 29.62
CA ARG A 482 -59.11 -12.97 28.92
C ARG A 482 -60.52 -13.30 28.40
N ARG A 483 -60.60 -14.21 27.40
CA ARG A 483 -61.50 -15.40 27.18
C ARG A 483 -61.38 -15.89 25.71
N SER A 484 -61.62 -17.14 25.27
CA SER A 484 -61.65 -18.50 25.86
C SER A 484 -61.65 -19.57 24.73
N ALA A 485 -61.33 -20.84 25.05
CA ALA A 485 -61.49 -22.03 24.17
C ALA A 485 -62.66 -22.94 24.68
N PRO A 486 -63.19 -23.99 23.97
CA PRO A 486 -62.50 -25.26 23.62
C PRO A 486 -63.09 -25.97 22.33
N PRO A 487 -63.01 -27.30 22.05
CA PRO A 487 -62.10 -28.39 22.51
C PRO A 487 -61.38 -29.23 21.41
N GLU A 488 -60.10 -29.53 21.70
CA GLU A 488 -59.28 -30.76 21.53
C GLU A 488 -59.70 -32.00 20.68
N SER A 489 -58.76 -32.50 19.85
CA SER A 489 -58.39 -33.93 19.62
C SER A 489 -57.20 -34.07 18.65
N PRO A 490 -56.41 -35.17 18.68
CA PRO A 490 -55.32 -35.49 19.61
C PRO A 490 -53.91 -35.13 19.07
N ARG A 491 -52.91 -35.10 19.96
CA ARG A 491 -51.50 -34.76 19.65
C ARG A 491 -50.76 -35.86 18.88
N PRO A 492 -49.87 -35.51 17.94
CA PRO A 492 -48.51 -36.03 17.89
C PRO A 492 -47.59 -35.20 18.81
N SER A 493 -46.63 -35.84 19.48
CA SER A 493 -45.67 -35.17 20.39
C SER A 493 -44.78 -34.15 19.66
N PRO A 494 -44.31 -33.09 20.33
CA PRO A 494 -43.38 -32.13 19.72
C PRO A 494 -42.03 -32.80 19.48
N SER A 495 -41.71 -33.08 18.21
CA SER A 495 -40.40 -33.60 17.83
C SER A 495 -39.37 -32.48 17.83
N ALA A 496 -38.54 -32.47 18.87
CA ALA A 496 -37.30 -31.71 19.00
C ALA A 496 -37.39 -30.20 18.72
N ALA A 497 -37.59 -29.42 19.79
CA ALA A 497 -36.81 -28.20 19.90
C ALA A 497 -35.32 -28.59 19.81
N GLN A 498 -34.56 -27.95 18.94
CA GLN A 498 -33.14 -28.26 18.79
C GLN A 498 -32.42 -28.04 20.13
N PRO A 499 -31.45 -28.91 20.50
CA PRO A 499 -30.62 -28.65 21.66
C PRO A 499 -29.88 -27.33 21.46
N PHE A 500 -29.99 -26.44 22.44
CA PHE A 500 -29.27 -25.17 22.44
C PHE A 500 -27.77 -25.45 22.29
N TYR A 501 -27.17 -25.06 21.16
CA TYR A 501 -25.77 -25.35 20.87
C TYR A 501 -24.88 -24.65 21.90
N GLN A 502 -24.38 -25.42 22.87
CA GLN A 502 -23.36 -24.93 23.78
C GLN A 502 -22.01 -24.97 23.05
N ARG A 503 -21.51 -23.78 22.74
CA ARG A 503 -20.19 -23.57 22.15
C ARG A 503 -19.10 -24.14 23.06
N ALA A 504 -18.36 -25.12 22.55
CA ALA A 504 -17.23 -25.72 23.26
C ALA A 504 -15.94 -24.88 23.06
N ASP A 505 -15.04 -24.88 24.06
CA ASP A 505 -13.74 -24.19 23.99
C ASP A 505 -12.93 -24.59 22.73
N ARG A 506 -13.01 -25.88 22.36
CA ARG A 506 -12.57 -26.41 21.07
C ARG A 506 -13.78 -27.00 20.33
N PRO A 507 -14.19 -26.48 19.18
CA PRO A 507 -15.26 -27.10 18.38
C PRO A 507 -14.87 -28.51 17.93
N ALA A 508 -15.81 -29.45 17.98
CA ALA A 508 -15.55 -30.85 17.61
C ALA A 508 -15.22 -31.05 16.12
N TRP A 509 -15.61 -30.11 15.26
CA TRP A 509 -15.29 -30.08 13.83
C TRP A 509 -13.89 -29.53 13.52
N LEU A 510 -13.19 -28.94 14.51
CA LEU A 510 -11.86 -28.37 14.31
C LEU A 510 -10.81 -29.49 14.19
N PRO A 511 -9.95 -29.51 13.14
CA PRO A 511 -8.96 -30.57 12.98
C PRO A 511 -7.97 -30.67 14.15
N ALA A 512 -7.33 -31.83 14.30
CA ALA A 512 -6.28 -32.04 15.30
C ALA A 512 -5.04 -31.17 14.99
N GLY A 513 -4.33 -30.70 16.02
CA GLY A 513 -3.17 -29.80 15.87
C GLY A 513 -3.50 -28.33 15.62
N TRP A 514 -4.79 -27.96 15.66
CA TRP A 514 -5.24 -26.57 15.56
C TRP A 514 -5.47 -25.96 16.95
N SER A 515 -5.21 -24.67 17.07
CA SER A 515 -5.28 -23.89 18.31
C SER A 515 -6.04 -22.58 18.11
N LEU A 516 -6.53 -21.99 19.20
CA LEU A 516 -7.23 -20.71 19.20
C LEU A 516 -6.23 -19.57 19.01
N ALA A 517 -6.34 -18.86 17.88
CA ALA A 517 -5.42 -17.81 17.47
C ALA A 517 -5.96 -16.40 17.76
N VAL A 518 -7.30 -16.25 17.82
CA VAL A 518 -7.98 -14.98 18.14
C VAL A 518 -9.21 -15.25 19.00
N ASP A 519 -9.31 -14.54 20.12
CA ASP A 519 -10.46 -14.47 21.01
C ASP A 519 -10.45 -13.12 21.75
N GLY A 520 -11.61 -12.50 21.95
CA GLY A 520 -11.71 -11.19 22.59
C GLY A 520 -12.96 -10.35 22.22
N PRO A 521 -13.18 -9.23 22.93
CA PRO A 521 -14.41 -8.45 22.83
C PRO A 521 -14.52 -7.66 21.52
N ALA A 522 -15.74 -7.43 21.05
CA ALA A 522 -16.01 -6.74 19.79
C ALA A 522 -15.52 -5.29 19.78
N SER A 523 -15.57 -4.62 20.93
CA SER A 523 -14.97 -3.30 21.12
C SER A 523 -13.42 -3.25 20.91
N GLN A 524 -12.72 -4.38 20.92
CA GLN A 524 -11.26 -4.45 20.73
C GLN A 524 -10.82 -5.07 19.38
N LEU A 525 -11.62 -5.98 18.82
CA LEU A 525 -11.30 -6.71 17.58
C LEU A 525 -11.85 -6.06 16.29
N TRP A 526 -12.46 -4.86 16.33
CA TRP A 526 -13.20 -4.29 15.20
C TRP A 526 -12.80 -2.82 14.97
N ARG A 527 -12.78 -2.35 13.71
CA ARG A 527 -12.59 -0.93 13.31
C ARG A 527 -13.83 -0.45 12.55
N THR A 528 -14.17 0.84 12.70
CA THR A 528 -15.15 1.51 11.82
C THR A 528 -14.48 2.13 10.59
N MET A 529 -15.24 2.12 9.49
CA MET A 529 -15.06 2.76 8.17
C MET A 529 -14.44 1.91 7.04
N ASP A 530 -15.29 1.58 6.05
CA ASP A 530 -15.31 2.40 4.82
C ASP A 530 -16.76 2.88 4.60
N GLU A 531 -16.97 4.20 4.48
CA GLU A 531 -18.30 4.78 4.23
C GLU A 531 -18.77 4.58 2.78
N ARG A 532 -17.91 4.04 1.90
CA ARG A 532 -18.23 3.74 0.49
C ARG A 532 -18.93 2.39 0.29
N GLU A 533 -19.03 1.54 1.33
CA GLU A 533 -19.72 0.23 1.29
C GLU A 533 -21.03 0.18 2.11
N GLY A 534 -21.60 1.34 2.47
CA GLY A 534 -23.07 1.49 2.65
C GLY A 534 -23.77 0.98 3.91
N GLY A 535 -23.07 0.48 4.94
CA GLY A 535 -23.66 0.00 6.20
C GLY A 535 -23.29 0.81 7.45
N ARG A 536 -24.13 0.81 8.49
CA ARG A 536 -23.80 1.38 9.82
C ARG A 536 -23.45 0.27 10.81
N CYS A 537 -22.19 0.24 11.23
CA CYS A 537 -21.66 -0.68 12.24
C CYS A 537 -21.62 0.01 13.63
N ALA A 538 -22.17 -0.61 14.67
CA ALA A 538 -22.04 -0.16 16.05
C ALA A 538 -21.58 -1.32 16.95
N ALA A 539 -20.52 -1.11 17.75
CA ALA A 539 -20.00 -2.10 18.69
C ALA A 539 -20.39 -1.73 20.12
N ASP A 540 -20.90 -2.70 20.88
CA ASP A 540 -21.15 -2.59 22.33
C ASP A 540 -20.60 -3.84 23.04
N GLY A 541 -19.55 -3.68 23.84
CA GLY A 541 -18.89 -4.79 24.55
C GLY A 541 -18.37 -5.89 23.62
N ASP A 542 -19.06 -7.04 23.65
CA ASP A 542 -18.81 -8.27 22.86
C ASP A 542 -19.67 -8.38 21.59
N VAL A 543 -20.54 -7.39 21.37
CA VAL A 543 -21.61 -7.41 20.38
C VAL A 543 -21.33 -6.40 19.28
N LEU A 544 -21.51 -6.80 18.01
CA LEU A 544 -21.63 -5.86 16.90
C LEU A 544 -23.04 -5.89 16.31
N HIS A 545 -23.65 -4.71 16.20
CA HIS A 545 -24.86 -4.44 15.43
C HIS A 545 -24.50 -3.94 14.02
N VAL A 546 -25.07 -4.58 13.00
CA VAL A 546 -25.03 -4.14 11.60
C VAL A 546 -26.42 -3.68 11.20
N THR A 547 -26.57 -2.40 10.90
CA THR A 547 -27.86 -1.79 10.54
C THR A 547 -27.81 -1.11 9.18
N ARG A 548 -28.87 -1.27 8.38
CA ARG A 548 -29.04 -0.55 7.11
C ARG A 548 -30.50 -0.22 6.78
N PRO A 549 -30.81 1.03 6.35
CA PRO A 549 -32.17 1.44 5.98
C PRO A 549 -32.54 1.27 4.49
N ASP A 550 -31.58 1.06 3.57
CA ASP A 550 -31.81 1.01 2.11
C ASP A 550 -31.30 -0.29 1.45
N ALA A 551 -31.89 -0.71 0.33
CA ALA A 551 -31.76 -2.07 -0.23
C ALA A 551 -30.62 -2.33 -1.27
N ALA A 552 -29.53 -1.55 -1.31
CA ALA A 552 -28.57 -1.57 -2.43
C ALA A 552 -27.17 -2.19 -2.14
N ASN A 553 -26.90 -3.40 -2.62
CA ASN A 553 -25.64 -4.18 -2.47
C ASN A 553 -25.34 -4.70 -1.05
N LEU A 554 -24.40 -5.66 -0.96
CA LEU A 554 -23.83 -6.23 0.27
C LEU A 554 -23.28 -5.15 1.21
N THR A 555 -23.37 -5.36 2.53
CA THR A 555 -22.76 -4.49 3.55
C THR A 555 -21.99 -5.27 4.59
N GLY A 556 -20.76 -4.86 4.88
CA GLY A 556 -19.89 -5.52 5.85
C GLY A 556 -19.27 -4.58 6.87
N CYS A 557 -18.75 -5.17 7.95
CA CYS A 557 -17.94 -4.48 8.96
C CYS A 557 -16.58 -5.19 9.03
N THR A 558 -15.50 -4.46 8.74
CA THR A 558 -14.16 -5.07 8.68
C THR A 558 -13.65 -5.40 10.09
N VAL A 559 -13.48 -6.70 10.35
CA VAL A 559 -12.85 -7.20 11.56
C VAL A 559 -11.36 -6.85 11.54
N ARG A 560 -10.86 -6.30 12.65
CA ARG A 560 -9.43 -6.16 12.93
C ARG A 560 -8.90 -7.51 13.41
N SER A 561 -8.77 -8.45 12.48
CA SER A 561 -8.08 -9.70 12.79
C SER A 561 -6.61 -9.38 13.13
N PRO A 562 -6.06 -9.82 14.29
CA PRO A 562 -4.64 -9.67 14.60
C PRO A 562 -3.76 -10.64 13.79
N LEU A 563 -4.37 -11.43 12.90
CA LEU A 563 -3.71 -12.33 11.97
C LEU A 563 -3.19 -11.56 10.74
N ASP A 564 -2.19 -10.69 10.96
CA ASP A 564 -1.30 -10.13 9.92
C ASP A 564 -0.32 -11.18 9.36
N ARG A 565 -0.58 -12.46 9.61
CA ARG A 565 0.15 -13.59 9.04
C ARG A 565 -0.65 -14.21 7.91
N ILE A 566 0.10 -14.72 6.95
CA ILE A 566 -0.38 -15.42 5.78
C ILE A 566 -0.77 -16.85 6.22
N PHE A 567 -2.06 -17.15 6.32
CA PHE A 567 -2.54 -18.50 6.66
C PHE A 567 -3.01 -19.23 5.40
N TYR A 568 -2.54 -20.47 5.23
CA TYR A 568 -3.01 -21.40 4.21
C TYR A 568 -4.33 -22.05 4.63
N ASP A 569 -4.39 -22.47 5.90
CA ASP A 569 -5.57 -23.09 6.51
C ASP A 569 -6.07 -22.21 7.66
N VAL A 570 -7.38 -21.97 7.74
CA VAL A 570 -8.01 -21.12 8.76
C VAL A 570 -9.42 -21.58 9.08
N ALA A 571 -9.85 -21.42 10.34
CA ALA A 571 -11.16 -21.79 10.83
C ALA A 571 -11.75 -20.61 11.59
N VAL A 572 -12.95 -20.21 11.21
CA VAL A 572 -13.66 -19.05 11.76
C VAL A 572 -14.96 -19.54 12.37
N GLU A 573 -15.30 -19.03 13.55
CA GLU A 573 -16.57 -19.30 14.22
C GLU A 573 -17.12 -18.01 14.82
N THR A 574 -18.41 -17.72 14.65
CA THR A 574 -19.08 -16.56 15.27
C THR A 574 -20.53 -16.88 15.58
N GLN A 575 -21.11 -16.21 16.57
CA GLN A 575 -22.57 -16.21 16.72
C GLN A 575 -23.17 -15.23 15.71
N VAL A 576 -24.30 -15.60 15.13
CA VAL A 576 -25.08 -14.75 14.22
C VAL A 576 -26.55 -14.82 14.64
N THR A 577 -27.09 -13.66 14.99
CA THR A 577 -28.50 -13.47 15.31
C THR A 577 -29.10 -12.54 14.25
N VAL A 578 -29.96 -13.08 13.40
CA VAL A 578 -30.61 -12.34 12.32
C VAL A 578 -31.97 -11.84 12.78
N THR A 579 -32.11 -10.53 13.01
CA THR A 579 -33.40 -9.91 13.38
C THR A 579 -34.25 -9.68 12.14
N THR A 580 -33.67 -9.09 11.09
CA THR A 580 -34.28 -8.88 9.77
C THR A 580 -33.27 -9.04 8.64
N GLY A 581 -33.73 -9.51 7.47
CA GLY A 581 -32.89 -9.76 6.30
C GLY A 581 -32.13 -11.09 6.37
N CYS A 582 -30.88 -11.10 5.91
CA CYS A 582 -29.94 -12.20 6.06
C CYS A 582 -28.61 -11.73 6.68
N GLY A 583 -28.02 -12.54 7.56
CA GLY A 583 -26.72 -12.28 8.19
C GLY A 583 -25.71 -13.36 7.84
N GLY A 584 -24.41 -13.07 7.88
CA GLY A 584 -23.41 -14.05 7.49
C GLY A 584 -21.99 -13.75 7.91
N MET A 585 -21.05 -14.57 7.45
CA MET A 585 -19.61 -14.35 7.67
C MET A 585 -18.85 -14.32 6.35
N TRP A 586 -17.73 -13.60 6.29
CA TRP A 586 -16.93 -13.45 5.09
C TRP A 586 -15.45 -13.79 5.33
N ALA A 587 -14.97 -14.94 4.87
CA ALA A 587 -13.53 -15.18 4.73
C ALA A 587 -13.04 -14.74 3.34
N ARG A 588 -12.03 -13.85 3.23
CA ARG A 588 -11.23 -13.74 2.00
C ARG A 588 -10.11 -14.76 2.05
N THR A 589 -9.86 -15.47 0.95
CA THR A 589 -8.70 -16.37 0.80
C THR A 589 -8.13 -16.30 -0.61
N GLY A 590 -6.81 -16.20 -0.70
CA GLY A 590 -6.09 -15.89 -1.93
C GLY A 590 -6.45 -14.49 -2.44
N THR A 591 -6.92 -14.43 -3.67
CA THR A 591 -7.47 -13.23 -4.32
C THR A 591 -8.99 -13.09 -4.11
N ARG A 592 -9.67 -14.15 -3.66
CA ARG A 592 -11.14 -14.27 -3.63
C ARG A 592 -11.75 -13.95 -2.26
N GLY A 593 -13.03 -13.62 -2.25
CA GLY A 593 -13.87 -13.62 -1.05
C GLY A 593 -14.82 -14.81 -1.03
N TYR A 594 -15.23 -15.26 0.15
CA TYR A 594 -16.21 -16.32 0.36
C TYR A 594 -17.18 -15.89 1.47
N PHE A 595 -18.44 -15.71 1.11
CA PHE A 595 -19.51 -15.30 2.01
C PHE A 595 -20.42 -16.47 2.32
N LEU A 596 -20.51 -16.85 3.60
CA LEU A 596 -21.50 -17.77 4.13
C LEU A 596 -22.68 -16.96 4.68
N MET A 597 -23.71 -16.84 3.86
CA MET A 597 -24.98 -16.19 4.16
C MET A 597 -25.92 -17.15 4.90
N ILE A 598 -26.63 -16.65 5.90
CA ILE A 598 -27.66 -17.36 6.67
C ILE A 598 -28.94 -16.54 6.61
N CYS A 599 -30.01 -17.18 6.14
CA CYS A 599 -31.32 -16.59 5.94
C CYS A 599 -32.39 -17.45 6.63
N ASP A 600 -33.65 -16.98 6.60
CA ASP A 600 -34.78 -17.80 7.02
C ASP A 600 -34.91 -19.06 6.12
N GLY A 601 -34.79 -20.24 6.71
CA GLY A 601 -34.93 -21.52 6.02
C GLY A 601 -33.80 -21.92 5.05
N TYR A 602 -32.68 -21.18 4.96
CA TYR A 602 -31.51 -21.62 4.18
C TYR A 602 -30.19 -20.94 4.56
N ALA A 603 -29.07 -21.56 4.19
CA ALA A 603 -27.75 -20.94 4.12
C ALA A 603 -27.16 -21.06 2.71
N ARG A 604 -26.30 -20.12 2.31
CA ARG A 604 -25.66 -20.07 0.99
C ARG A 604 -24.19 -19.72 1.14
N LEU A 605 -23.32 -20.48 0.47
CA LEU A 605 -21.91 -20.13 0.30
C LEU A 605 -21.71 -19.54 -1.09
N SER A 606 -21.20 -18.31 -1.17
CA SER A 606 -20.91 -17.60 -2.42
C SER A 606 -19.45 -17.15 -2.46
N ARG A 607 -18.82 -17.21 -3.63
CA ARG A 607 -17.55 -16.54 -3.91
C ARG A 607 -17.81 -15.08 -4.31
N LEU A 608 -17.13 -14.13 -3.70
CA LEU A 608 -17.25 -12.70 -3.98
C LEU A 608 -16.26 -12.25 -5.05
N GLY A 609 -16.71 -11.30 -5.88
CA GLY A 609 -15.91 -10.60 -6.87
C GLY A 609 -14.97 -9.56 -6.25
N GLU A 610 -14.19 -8.90 -7.10
CA GLU A 610 -13.15 -7.95 -6.66
C GLU A 610 -13.73 -6.70 -6.00
N THR A 611 -14.85 -6.20 -6.53
CA THR A 611 -15.60 -5.01 -6.08
C THR A 611 -16.56 -5.28 -4.91
N GLY A 612 -16.64 -6.51 -4.40
CA GLY A 612 -17.57 -6.89 -3.33
C GLY A 612 -19.06 -6.94 -3.71
N ALA A 613 -19.50 -6.22 -4.75
CA ALA A 613 -20.89 -6.16 -5.20
C ALA A 613 -21.34 -7.41 -5.97
N ASP A 614 -20.45 -8.02 -6.76
CA ASP A 614 -20.73 -9.23 -7.53
C ASP A 614 -20.43 -10.50 -6.73
N SER A 615 -21.27 -11.53 -6.86
CA SER A 615 -21.02 -12.84 -6.24
C SER A 615 -21.43 -14.03 -7.12
N THR A 616 -20.65 -15.12 -7.04
CA THR A 616 -20.91 -16.42 -7.67
C THR A 616 -21.35 -17.42 -6.60
N ARG A 617 -22.54 -17.99 -6.71
CA ARG A 617 -22.99 -19.04 -5.80
C ARG A 617 -22.12 -20.29 -5.94
N LEU A 618 -21.62 -20.83 -4.83
CA LEU A 618 -20.89 -22.11 -4.78
C LEU A 618 -21.77 -23.24 -4.26
N ALA A 619 -22.52 -23.00 -3.18
CA ALA A 619 -23.43 -23.98 -2.57
C ALA A 619 -24.62 -23.29 -1.87
N GLU A 620 -25.71 -24.04 -1.69
CA GLU A 620 -26.91 -23.60 -0.97
C GLU A 620 -27.55 -24.81 -0.28
N TRP A 621 -27.98 -24.63 0.97
CA TRP A 621 -28.57 -25.67 1.82
C TRP A 621 -29.85 -25.15 2.46
N SER A 622 -30.97 -25.84 2.26
CA SER A 622 -32.27 -25.45 2.82
C SER A 622 -32.56 -26.22 4.11
N PHE A 623 -33.19 -25.54 5.08
CA PHE A 623 -33.54 -26.08 6.39
C PHE A 623 -35.01 -25.80 6.72
N GLY A 624 -35.67 -26.71 7.44
CA GLY A 624 -37.08 -26.56 7.83
C GLY A 624 -37.34 -25.63 9.03
N TYR A 625 -36.39 -24.77 9.40
CA TYR A 625 -36.44 -23.95 10.61
C TYR A 625 -35.75 -22.59 10.42
N ARG A 626 -36.12 -21.60 11.24
CA ARG A 626 -35.43 -20.31 11.33
C ARG A 626 -34.27 -20.42 12.33
N PRO A 627 -33.00 -20.27 11.91
CA PRO A 627 -31.87 -20.25 12.83
C PRO A 627 -31.85 -18.92 13.62
N GLN A 628 -32.51 -18.90 14.78
CA GLN A 628 -32.30 -17.87 15.79
C GLN A 628 -31.06 -18.24 16.62
N ASP A 629 -30.16 -17.28 16.86
CA ASP A 629 -28.93 -17.44 17.65
C ASP A 629 -28.01 -18.60 17.22
N ALA A 630 -27.81 -18.78 15.91
CA ALA A 630 -26.94 -19.83 15.40
C ALA A 630 -25.44 -19.51 15.55
N THR A 631 -24.63 -20.51 15.86
CA THR A 631 -23.17 -20.41 15.71
C THR A 631 -22.80 -20.86 14.30
N ALA A 632 -22.36 -19.91 13.48
CA ALA A 632 -21.87 -20.16 12.14
C ALA A 632 -20.38 -20.52 12.20
N GLY A 633 -19.93 -21.44 11.35
CA GLY A 633 -18.52 -21.78 11.18
C GLY A 633 -18.11 -21.87 9.72
N LEU A 634 -16.86 -21.52 9.40
CA LEU A 634 -16.25 -21.72 8.09
C LEU A 634 -14.80 -22.18 8.28
N LEU A 635 -14.51 -23.38 7.79
CA LEU A 635 -13.18 -23.99 7.75
C LEU A 635 -12.64 -23.93 6.32
N VAL A 636 -11.39 -23.55 6.20
CA VAL A 636 -10.61 -23.57 4.96
C VAL A 636 -9.36 -24.41 5.19
N VAL A 637 -9.13 -25.43 4.36
CA VAL A 637 -7.92 -26.27 4.39
C VAL A 637 -7.46 -26.50 2.95
N GLY A 638 -6.26 -26.05 2.59
CA GLY A 638 -5.79 -26.11 1.21
C GLY A 638 -6.75 -25.42 0.24
N ASN A 639 -7.34 -26.19 -0.69
CA ASN A 639 -8.35 -25.72 -1.64
C ASN A 639 -9.79 -26.10 -1.24
N GLU A 640 -10.02 -26.53 0.00
CA GLU A 640 -11.28 -27.08 0.49
C GLU A 640 -11.97 -26.14 1.48
N LEU A 641 -13.27 -25.90 1.28
CA LEU A 641 -14.15 -25.08 2.10
C LEU A 641 -15.23 -25.95 2.74
N ARG A 642 -15.38 -25.86 4.06
CA ARG A 642 -16.49 -26.48 4.81
C ARG A 642 -17.22 -25.43 5.63
N ALA A 643 -18.52 -25.30 5.38
CA ALA A 643 -19.41 -24.47 6.18
C ALA A 643 -20.06 -25.30 7.30
N TYR A 644 -20.32 -24.67 8.44
CA TYR A 644 -20.92 -25.28 9.62
C TYR A 644 -22.03 -24.39 10.18
N LEU A 645 -23.07 -25.01 10.74
CA LEU A 645 -24.14 -24.32 11.46
C LEU A 645 -24.46 -25.07 12.75
N SER A 646 -24.38 -24.38 13.88
CA SER A 646 -24.61 -24.93 15.23
C SER A 646 -23.81 -26.22 15.50
N GLY A 647 -22.58 -26.29 14.99
CA GLY A 647 -21.66 -27.41 15.15
C GLY A 647 -21.78 -28.54 14.11
N GLU A 648 -22.84 -28.56 13.29
CA GLU A 648 -23.03 -29.55 12.23
C GLU A 648 -22.48 -29.06 10.88
N ALA A 649 -21.96 -29.97 10.05
CA ALA A 649 -21.42 -29.66 8.72
C ALA A 649 -22.54 -29.45 7.70
N LEU A 650 -22.45 -28.39 6.91
CA LEU A 650 -23.38 -28.10 5.83
C LEU A 650 -22.96 -28.86 4.56
N GLY A 651 -23.39 -30.12 4.47
CA GLY A 651 -23.19 -30.98 3.30
C GLY A 651 -21.72 -31.34 3.01
N GLU A 652 -21.45 -31.66 1.74
CA GLU A 652 -20.12 -32.04 1.26
C GLU A 652 -19.18 -30.83 1.07
N PRO A 653 -17.85 -31.02 1.16
CA PRO A 653 -16.89 -29.93 1.02
C PRO A 653 -16.85 -29.32 -0.38
N VAL A 654 -16.81 -27.99 -0.44
CA VAL A 654 -16.70 -27.20 -1.67
C VAL A 654 -15.21 -27.00 -1.99
N HIS A 655 -14.82 -27.19 -3.25
CA HIS A 655 -13.42 -27.08 -3.68
C HIS A 655 -13.23 -25.88 -4.62
N ASP A 656 -12.19 -25.07 -4.40
CA ASP A 656 -11.82 -23.94 -5.26
C ASP A 656 -10.28 -23.81 -5.37
N GLU A 657 -9.74 -24.08 -6.56
CA GLU A 657 -8.29 -24.13 -6.84
C GLU A 657 -7.56 -22.77 -6.70
N GLU A 658 -8.29 -21.67 -6.57
CA GLU A 658 -7.72 -20.33 -6.38
C GLU A 658 -7.52 -19.96 -4.89
N ILE A 659 -7.96 -20.79 -3.95
CA ILE A 659 -7.70 -20.60 -2.52
C ILE A 659 -6.21 -20.77 -2.26
N ARG A 660 -5.56 -19.71 -1.76
CA ARG A 660 -4.14 -19.73 -1.39
C ARG A 660 -3.80 -19.12 -0.02
N TYR A 661 -4.44 -18.00 0.39
CA TYR A 661 -3.98 -17.17 1.53
C TYR A 661 -5.06 -16.31 2.24
N GLY A 662 -5.37 -16.54 3.52
CA GLY A 662 -6.55 -15.95 4.20
C GLY A 662 -6.45 -14.54 4.84
N LYS A 663 -7.59 -13.82 4.88
CA LYS A 663 -7.97 -12.73 5.82
C LYS A 663 -9.48 -12.78 6.10
N THR A 664 -9.91 -12.65 7.36
CA THR A 664 -11.33 -12.80 7.77
C THR A 664 -12.03 -11.45 8.01
N THR A 665 -13.31 -11.36 7.63
CA THR A 665 -14.25 -10.22 7.72
C THR A 665 -15.67 -10.73 8.10
N LEU A 666 -16.59 -9.85 8.52
CA LEU A 666 -18.00 -10.21 8.81
C LEU A 666 -18.97 -9.24 8.12
N GLY A 667 -20.20 -9.67 7.80
CA GLY A 667 -21.15 -8.84 7.05
C GLY A 667 -22.52 -9.47 6.78
N GLY A 668 -23.42 -8.72 6.14
CA GLY A 668 -24.79 -9.11 5.82
C GLY A 668 -25.18 -8.80 4.37
N ASP A 669 -26.22 -9.48 3.90
CA ASP A 669 -26.82 -9.31 2.56
C ASP A 669 -28.31 -8.99 2.75
N PRO A 670 -28.85 -7.94 2.10
CA PRO A 670 -30.27 -7.62 2.22
C PRO A 670 -31.19 -8.72 1.65
N GLY A 671 -30.72 -9.52 0.69
CA GLY A 671 -31.52 -10.56 0.05
C GLY A 671 -32.77 -9.99 -0.61
N GLN A 672 -33.95 -10.40 -0.16
CA GLN A 672 -35.24 -9.84 -0.57
C GLN A 672 -35.84 -8.83 0.44
N ALA A 673 -35.11 -8.48 1.50
CA ALA A 673 -35.59 -7.57 2.54
C ALA A 673 -35.12 -6.12 2.32
N GLU A 674 -35.98 -5.16 2.65
CA GLU A 674 -35.71 -3.73 2.51
C GLU A 674 -34.75 -3.17 3.59
N SER A 675 -34.47 -3.94 4.65
CA SER A 675 -33.55 -3.55 5.72
C SER A 675 -32.81 -4.76 6.31
N ILE A 676 -31.66 -4.48 6.93
CA ILE A 676 -30.81 -5.46 7.63
C ILE A 676 -30.67 -5.02 9.08
N ASP A 677 -30.96 -5.93 10.01
CA ASP A 677 -30.54 -5.86 11.41
C ASP A 677 -29.98 -7.22 11.83
N VAL A 678 -28.66 -7.28 12.01
CA VAL A 678 -27.92 -8.50 12.34
C VAL A 678 -26.97 -8.21 13.48
N VAL A 679 -26.97 -9.11 14.45
CA VAL A 679 -26.14 -9.06 15.65
C VAL A 679 -25.11 -10.18 15.61
N PHE A 680 -23.84 -9.83 15.87
CA PHE A 680 -22.72 -10.76 15.92
C PHE A 680 -22.06 -10.75 17.31
N SER A 681 -21.64 -11.91 17.81
CA SER A 681 -20.90 -12.00 19.07
C SER A 681 -19.94 -13.20 19.13
N GLY A 682 -18.91 -13.06 19.97
CA GLY A 682 -17.93 -14.11 20.26
C GLY A 682 -17.23 -14.66 19.03
N LEU A 683 -16.61 -13.80 18.21
CA LEU A 683 -15.81 -14.24 17.07
C LEU A 683 -14.55 -14.97 17.57
N ARG A 684 -14.37 -16.21 17.13
CA ARG A 684 -13.16 -17.02 17.35
C ARG A 684 -12.50 -17.35 16.03
N VAL A 685 -11.17 -17.27 16.00
CA VAL A 685 -10.39 -17.75 14.84
C VAL A 685 -9.36 -18.75 15.33
N PHE A 686 -9.31 -19.89 14.65
CA PHE A 686 -8.38 -20.98 14.91
C PHE A 686 -7.47 -21.17 13.68
N ALA A 687 -6.24 -21.58 13.94
CA ALA A 687 -5.24 -21.89 12.94
C ALA A 687 -4.47 -23.17 13.34
N PRO A 688 -3.82 -23.87 12.40
CA PRO A 688 -2.84 -24.89 12.74
C PRO A 688 -1.72 -24.29 13.61
N GLU A 689 -1.19 -25.07 14.55
CA GLU A 689 0.00 -24.69 15.31
C GLU A 689 1.21 -24.49 14.36
N PRO A 690 2.06 -23.47 14.59
CA PRO A 690 3.10 -23.03 13.65
C PRO A 690 4.37 -23.91 13.60
#